data_AF-X6ML55-F1
#
_entry.id   AF-X6ML55-F1
#
_cell.length_a   1.000
_cell.length_b   1.000
_cell.length_c   1.000
_cell.angle_alpha   90.00
_cell.angle_beta   90.00
_cell.angle_gamma   90.00
#
_symmetry.space_group_name_H-M   'P 1'
#
loop_
_entity.id
_entity.type
_entity.pdbx_description
1 polymer ?
#
loop_
_entity_poly.entity_id
_entity_poly.type
_entity_poly.pdbx_seq_one_letter_code
_entity_poly.pdbx_strand_id
1 'polypeptide(L)'
;DDELLAKQSDYFKHVLKYCVACIPWKGLMDKQIKSFEQLHNFIKKIFGHLYDIIKKNELNYSLYKFIKTDHNEERIKLYYGPFMNLQLWTSTMEEFDQFEILQQNFLKVSSAYNMNLSYETEIFYNSLKKWEYCTLANIHKANDQILQLLKRFAKELQLMIDRKDSVIFRNLWNEYVKEPESALIRTSMLAEYPHKTFKRKLSICKDIVERISFEAYMSVFESANQTWEHLSKAIKNNTLQFADARWFENANWKLEMDILVPEMKQEKVDKALQSKMEQTEKAGRLETANKGWTALKRATQTIQKFHKEKSSIRQDRTWQDFEEKLAAIDEMLCDKQNVVIENAAKLYDTCTDYVGDATKHIAILQLIYENEQALKALEDSKQQDFYPLAESLRQMHLVMSEYIWKVHFETFTSLAMALLKLPDDTSNFASQLESSLTINCSQLLPQHKTSISSPAAPHVFKDVRKIGKWVFEDCRIICERQNHEEAKEEKKEEMKNAAYEGLTLQIGKKNLSCEEVGCSIDRSISDRQRPDVEAIVYQFGICKEIYSLRMDYWEKGGRSNTSLFELAVDNVTIFETRKKKIKELLGIWKKECRRLRKSYFGLTYFTMNEAQNLIQSFDSICSLDDQHLSLLASKLILPFLQRLNWSLQDVLPMVRTWKRHFKERATNSDNMSRLEKLGDIVTKVWEYSENNKNAPNKDLELHSLRRGRPNLFLSKHGKELNLVVDLFKSLSMIPRTEHVLICKETTTEEEIECMLLRVLHCTLRSDKTPLYCLVWPEKLRMEVLSKVVQLFQGLLLTSLQSRATSYYVLAVVSSDECNDLARSLQNYKWNVDNSIYNVLDIGQSMGKTWTIKYNTKTLRQNTIKHVEEICVRFNSSDIDWEQTVHILWQYYLLQEQDY
;
A
#
# COMPACT_ATOMS: atom_id res chain seq x y z
N ASP A 1 -10.90 -45.16 -13.32
CA ASP A 1 -12.03 -45.19 -14.29
C ASP A 1 -12.16 -43.91 -15.10
N ASP A 2 -12.20 -42.73 -14.49
CA ASP A 2 -12.35 -41.45 -15.22
C ASP A 2 -11.26 -41.18 -16.29
N GLU A 3 -10.00 -41.52 -16.03
CA GLU A 3 -8.90 -41.35 -17.01
C GLU A 3 -9.04 -42.28 -18.23
N LEU A 4 -9.63 -43.46 -18.04
CA LEU A 4 -9.86 -44.41 -19.12
C LEU A 4 -11.02 -43.94 -20.02
N LEU A 5 -12.09 -43.42 -19.41
CA LEU A 5 -13.23 -42.81 -20.13
C LEU A 5 -12.79 -41.56 -20.92
N ALA A 6 -11.90 -40.74 -20.35
CA ALA A 6 -11.33 -39.60 -21.06
C ALA A 6 -10.56 -40.03 -22.31
N LYS A 7 -9.64 -41.00 -22.18
CA LYS A 7 -8.85 -41.54 -23.31
C LYS A 7 -9.74 -42.15 -24.40
N GLN A 8 -10.81 -42.86 -24.01
CA GLN A 8 -11.76 -43.43 -24.97
C GLN A 8 -12.55 -42.34 -25.70
N SER A 9 -13.02 -41.32 -24.98
CA SER A 9 -13.74 -40.18 -25.56
C SER A 9 -12.85 -39.37 -26.51
N ASP A 10 -11.59 -39.13 -26.16
CA ASP A 10 -10.65 -38.39 -27.01
C ASP A 10 -10.28 -39.16 -28.28
N TYR A 11 -10.05 -40.47 -28.15
CA TYR A 11 -9.85 -41.33 -29.31
C TYR A 11 -11.07 -41.30 -30.23
N PHE A 12 -12.28 -41.41 -29.68
CA PHE A 12 -13.49 -41.36 -30.48
C PHE A 12 -13.70 -39.99 -31.16
N LYS A 13 -13.42 -38.89 -30.46
CA LYS A 13 -13.41 -37.53 -31.00
C LYS A 13 -12.41 -37.37 -32.15
N HIS A 14 -11.22 -37.97 -32.04
CA HIS A 14 -10.24 -37.99 -33.12
C HIS A 14 -10.76 -38.72 -34.37
N VAL A 15 -11.38 -39.88 -34.18
CA VAL A 15 -12.00 -40.65 -35.27
C VAL A 15 -13.18 -39.91 -35.90
N LEU A 16 -14.01 -39.24 -35.09
CA LEU A 16 -15.11 -38.40 -35.58
C LEU A 16 -14.59 -37.22 -36.42
N LYS A 17 -13.51 -36.57 -35.98
CA LYS A 17 -12.87 -35.48 -36.74
C LYS A 17 -12.44 -35.95 -38.13
N TYR A 18 -11.83 -37.14 -38.22
CA TYR A 18 -11.49 -37.76 -39.49
C TYR A 18 -12.74 -38.04 -40.35
N CYS A 19 -13.79 -38.61 -39.77
CA CYS A 19 -15.03 -38.90 -40.50
C CYS A 19 -15.69 -37.64 -41.05
N VAL A 20 -15.77 -36.56 -40.26
CA VAL A 20 -16.33 -35.29 -40.70
C VAL A 20 -15.51 -34.65 -41.81
N ALA A 21 -14.18 -34.74 -41.75
CA ALA A 21 -13.29 -34.24 -42.81
C ALA A 21 -13.47 -34.97 -44.15
N CYS A 22 -13.94 -36.22 -44.12
CA CYS A 22 -14.20 -37.03 -45.32
C CYS A 22 -15.57 -36.75 -45.96
N ILE A 23 -16.52 -36.11 -45.27
CA ILE A 23 -17.88 -35.84 -45.78
C ILE A 23 -17.89 -35.11 -47.14
N PRO A 24 -17.04 -34.09 -47.42
CA PRO A 24 -17.04 -33.42 -48.72
C PRO A 24 -16.80 -34.35 -49.91
N TRP A 25 -16.24 -35.55 -49.68
CA TRP A 25 -15.95 -36.53 -50.72
C TRP A 25 -17.15 -37.43 -51.02
N LYS A 26 -18.33 -37.18 -50.44
CA LYS A 26 -19.55 -37.99 -50.60
C LYS A 26 -19.87 -38.29 -52.07
N GLY A 27 -19.83 -37.30 -52.96
CA GLY A 27 -20.10 -37.49 -54.39
C GLY A 27 -19.09 -38.38 -55.13
N LEU A 28 -17.87 -38.55 -54.58
CA LEU A 28 -16.90 -39.53 -55.05
C LEU A 28 -17.14 -40.91 -54.43
N MET A 29 -17.63 -40.96 -53.18
CA MET A 29 -17.97 -42.21 -52.50
C MET A 29 -19.17 -42.94 -53.10
N ASP A 30 -20.07 -42.21 -53.75
CA ASP A 30 -21.20 -42.79 -54.49
C ASP A 30 -20.77 -43.46 -55.81
N LYS A 31 -19.52 -43.24 -56.25
CA LYS A 31 -18.91 -43.98 -57.37
C LYS A 31 -18.35 -45.29 -56.82
N GLN A 32 -18.74 -46.43 -57.40
CA GLN A 32 -18.45 -47.81 -56.93
C GLN A 32 -16.96 -48.20 -56.94
N ILE A 33 -16.11 -47.44 -56.25
CA ILE A 33 -14.69 -47.72 -56.03
C ILE A 33 -14.59 -48.38 -54.66
N LYS A 34 -14.03 -49.59 -54.61
CA LYS A 34 -13.93 -50.44 -53.42
C LYS A 34 -13.37 -49.71 -52.18
N SER A 35 -12.33 -48.88 -52.36
CA SER A 35 -11.73 -48.11 -51.26
C SER A 35 -12.67 -47.03 -50.69
N PHE A 36 -13.50 -46.41 -51.54
CA PHE A 36 -14.49 -45.44 -51.08
C PHE A 36 -15.70 -46.11 -50.43
N GLU A 37 -16.08 -47.30 -50.89
CA GLU A 37 -17.10 -48.10 -50.21
C GLU A 37 -16.68 -48.47 -48.79
N GLN A 38 -15.40 -48.84 -48.60
CA GLN A 38 -14.83 -49.09 -47.27
C GLN A 38 -14.86 -47.83 -46.39
N LEU A 39 -14.49 -46.68 -46.95
CA LEU A 39 -14.55 -45.39 -46.24
C LEU A 39 -15.99 -45.01 -45.88
N HIS A 40 -16.94 -45.20 -46.78
CA HIS A 40 -18.37 -44.94 -46.56
C HIS A 40 -18.92 -45.80 -45.42
N ASN A 41 -18.63 -47.09 -45.45
CA ASN A 41 -19.05 -48.04 -44.41
C ASN A 41 -18.39 -47.72 -43.07
N PHE A 42 -17.13 -47.27 -43.07
CA PHE A 42 -16.45 -46.79 -41.87
C PHE A 42 -17.14 -45.56 -41.29
N ILE A 43 -17.39 -44.52 -42.10
CA ILE A 43 -18.07 -43.29 -41.65
C ILE A 43 -19.46 -43.61 -41.10
N LYS A 44 -20.25 -44.44 -41.80
CA LYS A 44 -21.56 -44.89 -41.33
C LYS A 44 -21.48 -45.61 -39.99
N LYS A 45 -20.50 -46.51 -39.82
CA LYS A 45 -20.29 -47.23 -38.55
C LYS A 45 -19.97 -46.26 -37.40
N ILE A 46 -19.11 -45.27 -37.65
CA ILE A 46 -18.72 -44.30 -36.63
C ILE A 46 -19.87 -43.36 -36.26
N PHE A 47 -20.61 -42.82 -37.24
CA PHE A 47 -21.77 -41.98 -36.95
C PHE A 47 -22.94 -42.76 -36.36
N GLY A 48 -23.13 -44.02 -36.75
CA GLY A 48 -24.05 -44.94 -36.06
C GLY A 48 -23.69 -45.10 -34.59
N HIS A 49 -22.40 -45.27 -34.28
CA HIS A 49 -21.95 -45.35 -32.90
C HIS A 49 -22.18 -44.05 -32.12
N LEU A 50 -21.95 -42.88 -32.74
CA LEU A 50 -22.28 -41.59 -32.12
C LEU A 50 -23.78 -41.45 -31.83
N TYR A 51 -24.62 -41.87 -32.76
CA TYR A 51 -26.07 -41.85 -32.58
C TYR A 51 -26.53 -42.82 -31.48
N ASP A 52 -25.90 -44.00 -31.37
CA ASP A 52 -26.17 -44.95 -30.28
C ASP A 52 -25.82 -44.35 -28.90
N ILE A 53 -24.70 -43.61 -28.80
CA ILE A 53 -24.31 -42.88 -27.59
C ILE A 53 -25.40 -41.86 -27.19
N ILE A 54 -25.92 -41.11 -28.16
CA ILE A 54 -27.02 -40.14 -27.93
C ILE A 54 -28.28 -40.86 -27.48
N LYS A 55 -28.66 -41.95 -28.16
CA LYS A 55 -29.85 -42.75 -27.83
C LYS A 55 -29.80 -43.32 -26.40
N LYS A 56 -28.61 -43.64 -25.90
CA LYS A 56 -28.40 -44.12 -24.53
C LYS A 56 -28.26 -43.01 -23.50
N ASN A 57 -28.32 -41.74 -23.91
CA ASN A 57 -28.03 -40.58 -23.05
C ASN A 57 -26.60 -40.61 -22.46
N GLU A 58 -25.66 -41.16 -23.21
CA GLU A 58 -24.25 -41.31 -22.85
C GLU A 58 -23.37 -40.23 -23.49
N LEU A 59 -23.97 -39.25 -24.18
CA LEU A 59 -23.23 -38.14 -24.78
C LEU A 59 -22.59 -37.31 -23.66
N ASN A 60 -21.27 -37.17 -23.71
CA ASN A 60 -20.53 -36.31 -22.79
C ASN A 60 -20.31 -34.91 -23.36
N TYR A 61 -19.94 -33.97 -22.48
CA TYR A 61 -19.81 -32.56 -22.84
C TYR A 61 -18.71 -32.28 -23.89
N SER A 62 -17.60 -33.04 -23.90
CA SER A 62 -16.52 -32.90 -24.89
C SER A 62 -16.97 -33.30 -26.30
N LEU A 63 -17.77 -34.37 -26.42
CA LEU A 63 -18.36 -34.80 -27.68
C LEU A 63 -19.44 -33.82 -28.16
N TYR A 64 -20.29 -33.33 -27.26
CA TYR A 64 -21.23 -32.25 -27.57
C TYR A 64 -20.50 -31.02 -28.15
N LYS A 65 -19.44 -30.53 -27.47
CA LYS A 65 -18.63 -29.40 -27.96
C LYS A 65 -18.06 -29.66 -29.35
N PHE A 66 -17.55 -30.86 -29.61
CA PHE A 66 -17.06 -31.24 -30.93
C PHE A 66 -18.16 -31.16 -32.01
N ILE A 67 -19.37 -31.64 -31.70
CA ILE A 67 -20.52 -31.60 -32.61
C ILE A 67 -20.89 -30.15 -32.94
N LYS A 68 -20.90 -29.27 -31.93
CA LYS A 68 -21.22 -27.84 -32.08
C LYS A 68 -20.09 -26.98 -32.65
N THR A 69 -18.88 -27.54 -32.79
CA THR A 69 -17.75 -26.82 -33.39
C THR A 69 -17.91 -26.78 -34.92
N ASP A 70 -17.66 -25.61 -35.51
CA ASP A 70 -17.77 -25.38 -36.95
C ASP A 70 -19.17 -25.77 -37.51
N HIS A 71 -19.20 -26.31 -38.72
CA HIS A 71 -20.39 -26.87 -39.37
C HIS A 71 -20.51 -28.39 -39.16
N ASN A 72 -19.94 -28.93 -38.07
CA ASN A 72 -19.89 -30.38 -37.86
C ASN A 72 -21.29 -30.97 -37.70
N GLU A 73 -22.16 -30.35 -36.88
CA GLU A 73 -23.55 -30.78 -36.70
C GLU A 73 -24.30 -30.83 -38.04
N GLU A 74 -24.19 -29.78 -38.86
CA GLU A 74 -24.83 -29.69 -40.18
C GLU A 74 -24.32 -30.77 -41.13
N ARG A 75 -23.01 -31.01 -41.17
CA ARG A 75 -22.39 -32.04 -42.03
C ARG A 75 -22.81 -33.44 -41.60
N ILE A 76 -22.85 -33.73 -40.31
CA ILE A 76 -23.32 -35.00 -39.77
C ILE A 76 -24.80 -35.19 -40.10
N LYS A 77 -25.65 -34.18 -39.89
CA LYS A 77 -27.07 -34.19 -40.28
C LYS A 77 -27.25 -34.42 -41.78
N LEU A 78 -26.46 -33.76 -42.62
CA LEU A 78 -26.52 -33.91 -44.08
C LEU A 78 -26.11 -35.31 -44.56
N TYR A 79 -25.12 -35.92 -43.90
CA TYR A 79 -24.59 -37.23 -44.30
C TYR A 79 -25.37 -38.40 -43.73
N TYR A 80 -25.64 -38.37 -42.42
CA TYR A 80 -26.20 -39.48 -41.64
C TYR A 80 -27.66 -39.25 -41.21
N GLY A 81 -28.22 -38.07 -41.47
CA GLY A 81 -29.62 -37.71 -41.18
C GLY A 81 -30.66 -38.76 -41.55
N PRO A 82 -30.60 -39.40 -42.74
CA PRO A 82 -31.56 -40.43 -43.14
C PRO A 82 -31.58 -41.67 -42.23
N PHE A 83 -30.52 -41.90 -41.43
CA PHE A 83 -30.36 -43.07 -40.57
C PHE A 83 -30.57 -42.75 -39.07
N MET A 84 -30.91 -41.51 -38.72
CA MET A 84 -31.05 -41.07 -37.32
C MET A 84 -32.41 -40.39 -37.07
N ASN A 85 -32.90 -40.49 -35.84
CA ASN A 85 -34.06 -39.70 -35.42
C ASN A 85 -33.62 -38.25 -35.20
N LEU A 86 -33.92 -37.38 -36.16
CA LEU A 86 -33.56 -35.96 -36.13
C LEU A 86 -34.23 -35.21 -34.97
N GLN A 87 -35.41 -35.64 -34.51
CA GLN A 87 -36.08 -35.03 -33.36
C GLN A 87 -35.32 -35.31 -32.08
N LEU A 88 -34.95 -36.58 -31.83
CA LEU A 88 -34.15 -36.97 -30.66
C LEU A 88 -32.79 -36.26 -30.65
N TRP A 89 -32.12 -36.23 -31.80
CA TRP A 89 -30.86 -35.49 -31.95
C TRP A 89 -31.02 -34.02 -31.57
N THR A 90 -32.01 -33.35 -32.15
CA THR A 90 -32.22 -31.91 -31.95
C THR A 90 -32.57 -31.61 -30.49
N SER A 91 -33.48 -32.38 -29.87
CA SER A 91 -33.81 -32.20 -28.46
C SER A 91 -32.61 -32.39 -27.53
N THR A 92 -31.74 -33.37 -27.80
CA THR A 92 -30.53 -33.57 -26.98
C THR A 92 -29.55 -32.41 -27.15
N MET A 93 -29.34 -31.92 -28.38
CA MET A 93 -28.46 -30.77 -28.62
C MET A 93 -28.99 -29.50 -27.93
N GLU A 94 -30.29 -29.24 -28.02
CA GLU A 94 -30.93 -28.09 -27.37
C GLU A 94 -30.79 -28.13 -25.83
N GLU A 95 -30.86 -29.32 -25.23
CA GLU A 95 -30.67 -29.49 -23.78
C GLU A 95 -29.25 -29.11 -23.35
N PHE A 96 -28.24 -29.51 -24.12
CA PHE A 96 -26.86 -29.10 -23.91
C PHE A 96 -26.64 -27.61 -24.21
N ASP A 97 -27.27 -27.05 -25.25
CA ASP A 97 -27.20 -25.62 -25.57
C ASP A 97 -27.72 -24.78 -24.39
N GLN A 98 -28.87 -25.15 -23.81
CA GLN A 98 -29.43 -24.48 -22.62
C GLN A 98 -28.50 -24.59 -21.40
N PHE A 99 -27.94 -25.78 -21.18
CA PHE A 99 -26.99 -26.01 -20.09
C PHE A 99 -25.73 -25.15 -20.26
N GLU A 100 -25.17 -25.08 -21.47
CA GLU A 100 -23.99 -24.27 -21.76
C GLU A 100 -24.26 -22.78 -21.55
N ILE A 101 -25.42 -22.26 -21.99
CA ILE A 101 -25.83 -20.87 -21.76
C ILE A 101 -25.89 -20.58 -20.25
N LEU A 102 -26.55 -21.42 -19.47
CA LEU A 102 -26.67 -21.24 -18.01
C LEU A 102 -25.30 -21.25 -17.32
N GLN A 103 -24.45 -22.20 -17.70
CA GLN A 103 -23.08 -22.29 -17.20
C GLN A 103 -22.27 -21.03 -17.53
N GLN A 104 -22.29 -20.58 -18.79
CA GLN A 104 -21.55 -19.40 -19.22
C GLN A 104 -22.06 -18.14 -18.54
N ASN A 105 -23.38 -18.03 -18.36
CA ASN A 105 -23.98 -16.90 -17.69
C ASN A 105 -23.56 -16.84 -16.22
N PHE A 106 -23.65 -17.97 -15.50
CA PHE A 106 -23.18 -18.09 -14.14
C PHE A 106 -21.69 -17.73 -13.98
N LEU A 107 -20.83 -18.23 -14.87
CA LEU A 107 -19.39 -17.94 -14.85
C LEU A 107 -19.12 -16.44 -15.06
N LYS A 108 -19.73 -15.84 -16.08
CA LYS A 108 -19.57 -14.41 -16.39
C LYS A 108 -20.03 -13.54 -15.22
N VAL A 109 -21.21 -13.81 -14.67
CA VAL A 109 -21.76 -13.07 -13.53
C VAL A 109 -20.88 -13.23 -12.30
N SER A 110 -20.51 -14.46 -11.94
CA SER A 110 -19.67 -14.71 -10.75
C SER A 110 -18.34 -13.97 -10.83
N SER A 111 -17.73 -13.93 -12.02
CA SER A 111 -16.46 -13.23 -12.25
C SER A 111 -16.60 -11.71 -12.30
N ALA A 112 -17.66 -11.16 -12.89
CA ALA A 112 -17.84 -9.73 -13.06
C ALA A 112 -18.23 -9.03 -11.75
N TYR A 113 -18.92 -9.73 -10.86
CA TYR A 113 -19.51 -9.16 -9.64
C TYR A 113 -18.86 -9.64 -8.34
N ASN A 114 -17.77 -10.41 -8.43
CA ASN A 114 -17.03 -10.95 -7.28
C ASN A 114 -17.94 -11.62 -6.23
N MET A 115 -18.88 -12.45 -6.68
CA MET A 115 -19.80 -13.14 -5.77
C MET A 115 -19.03 -14.10 -4.86
N ASN A 116 -19.06 -13.88 -3.54
CA ASN A 116 -18.58 -14.86 -2.57
C ASN A 116 -19.59 -16.01 -2.44
N LEU A 117 -19.47 -17.01 -3.32
CA LEU A 117 -20.37 -18.15 -3.46
C LEU A 117 -20.43 -19.03 -2.20
N SER A 118 -21.60 -19.62 -1.93
CA SER A 118 -21.77 -20.66 -0.92
C SER A 118 -20.93 -21.91 -1.25
N TYR A 119 -20.70 -22.78 -0.25
CA TYR A 119 -19.92 -24.01 -0.42
C TYR A 119 -20.42 -24.91 -1.57
N GLU A 120 -21.73 -25.09 -1.67
CA GLU A 120 -22.36 -25.92 -2.70
C GLU A 120 -22.16 -25.31 -4.09
N THR A 121 -22.28 -23.97 -4.18
CA THR A 121 -22.10 -23.22 -5.43
C THR A 121 -20.62 -23.13 -5.84
N GLU A 122 -19.71 -23.11 -4.87
CA GLU A 122 -18.26 -23.18 -5.08
C GLU A 122 -17.81 -24.57 -5.53
N ILE A 123 -18.39 -25.65 -4.97
CA ILE A 123 -18.20 -27.01 -5.47
C ILE A 123 -18.69 -27.11 -6.92
N PHE A 124 -19.87 -26.59 -7.21
CA PHE A 124 -20.40 -26.53 -8.57
C PHE A 124 -19.42 -25.82 -9.50
N TYR A 125 -18.98 -24.61 -9.15
CA TYR A 125 -18.01 -23.82 -9.91
C TYR A 125 -16.70 -24.58 -10.19
N ASN A 126 -16.13 -25.21 -9.17
CA ASN A 126 -14.89 -25.99 -9.31
C ASN A 126 -15.09 -27.27 -10.13
N SER A 127 -16.30 -27.84 -10.10
CA SER A 127 -16.66 -29.04 -10.85
C SER A 127 -16.87 -28.77 -12.34
N LEU A 128 -17.19 -27.54 -12.74
CA LEU A 128 -17.36 -27.14 -14.15
C LEU A 128 -16.14 -27.49 -15.02
N LYS A 129 -14.92 -27.43 -14.45
CA LYS A 129 -13.67 -27.79 -15.15
C LYS A 129 -13.50 -29.30 -15.34
N LYS A 130 -14.19 -30.12 -14.56
CA LYS A 130 -14.08 -31.59 -14.57
C LYS A 130 -15.17 -32.27 -15.42
N TRP A 131 -16.18 -31.52 -15.86
CA TRP A 131 -17.33 -32.08 -16.58
C TRP A 131 -17.11 -32.34 -18.06
N GLU A 132 -15.92 -32.06 -18.58
CA GLU A 132 -15.58 -32.30 -19.99
C GLU A 132 -15.91 -33.74 -20.43
N TYR A 133 -15.75 -34.72 -19.54
CA TYR A 133 -16.05 -36.13 -19.84
C TYR A 133 -17.32 -36.66 -19.15
N CYS A 134 -18.11 -35.80 -18.49
CA CYS A 134 -19.35 -36.20 -17.85
C CYS A 134 -20.52 -36.14 -18.84
N THR A 135 -21.48 -37.08 -18.69
CA THR A 135 -22.76 -37.05 -19.40
C THR A 135 -23.71 -36.07 -18.73
N LEU A 136 -24.68 -35.51 -19.48
CA LEU A 136 -25.64 -34.55 -18.94
C LEU A 136 -26.48 -35.18 -17.80
N ALA A 137 -26.86 -36.45 -17.94
CA ALA A 137 -27.54 -37.20 -16.87
C ALA A 137 -26.72 -37.26 -15.57
N ASN A 138 -25.40 -37.48 -15.67
CA ASN A 138 -24.53 -37.50 -14.50
C ASN A 138 -24.35 -36.11 -13.88
N ILE A 139 -24.26 -35.07 -14.73
CA ILE A 139 -24.19 -33.67 -14.28
C ILE A 139 -25.47 -33.29 -13.52
N HIS A 140 -26.65 -33.61 -14.07
CA HIS A 140 -27.93 -33.41 -13.42
C HIS A 140 -28.02 -34.16 -12.09
N LYS A 141 -27.70 -35.46 -12.08
CA LYS A 141 -27.74 -36.26 -10.85
C LYS A 141 -26.87 -35.69 -9.73
N ALA A 142 -25.71 -35.13 -10.08
CA ALA A 142 -24.77 -34.58 -9.11
C ALA A 142 -25.12 -33.14 -8.66
N ASN A 143 -25.89 -32.37 -9.46
CA ASN A 143 -26.05 -30.92 -9.26
C ASN A 143 -27.48 -30.40 -9.47
N ASP A 144 -28.49 -31.26 -9.42
CA ASP A 144 -29.87 -30.94 -9.79
C ASP A 144 -30.39 -29.67 -9.09
N GLN A 145 -30.17 -29.56 -7.78
CA GLN A 145 -30.61 -28.40 -6.98
C GLN A 145 -30.03 -27.08 -7.49
N ILE A 146 -28.72 -27.04 -7.78
CA ILE A 146 -28.05 -25.83 -8.26
C ILE A 146 -28.49 -25.52 -9.70
N LEU A 147 -28.66 -26.54 -10.55
CA LEU A 147 -29.14 -26.33 -11.90
C LEU A 147 -30.58 -25.80 -11.94
N GLN A 148 -31.46 -26.28 -11.06
CA GLN A 148 -32.79 -25.72 -10.89
C GLN A 148 -32.75 -24.27 -10.41
N LEU A 149 -31.82 -23.94 -9.51
CA LEU A 149 -31.59 -22.58 -9.04
C LEU A 149 -31.13 -21.65 -10.18
N LEU A 150 -30.13 -22.07 -10.96
CA LEU A 150 -29.64 -21.30 -12.11
C LEU A 150 -30.72 -21.15 -13.18
N LYS A 151 -31.53 -22.18 -13.44
CA LYS A 151 -32.70 -22.10 -14.33
C LYS A 151 -33.72 -21.09 -13.83
N ARG A 152 -34.00 -21.08 -12.52
CA ARG A 152 -34.92 -20.13 -11.89
C ARG A 152 -34.48 -18.68 -12.09
N PHE A 153 -33.18 -18.40 -12.01
CA PHE A 153 -32.61 -17.06 -12.12
C PHE A 153 -31.98 -16.76 -13.50
N ALA A 154 -32.35 -17.50 -14.53
CA ALA A 154 -31.71 -17.39 -15.85
C ALA A 154 -31.87 -15.99 -16.47
N LYS A 155 -33.02 -15.34 -16.25
CA LYS A 155 -33.32 -14.01 -16.76
C LYS A 155 -32.50 -12.94 -16.01
N GLU A 156 -32.42 -13.06 -14.70
CA GLU A 156 -31.65 -12.17 -13.82
C GLU A 156 -30.16 -12.26 -14.15
N LEU A 157 -29.63 -13.47 -14.32
CA LEU A 157 -28.26 -13.70 -14.76
C LEU A 157 -27.97 -13.04 -16.12
N GLN A 158 -28.93 -13.12 -17.06
CA GLN A 158 -28.77 -12.45 -18.35
C GLN A 158 -28.73 -10.92 -18.20
N LEU A 159 -29.64 -10.33 -17.42
CA LEU A 159 -29.64 -8.89 -17.14
C LEU A 159 -28.34 -8.42 -16.47
N MET A 160 -27.77 -9.22 -15.56
CA MET A 160 -26.46 -8.93 -14.97
C MET A 160 -25.36 -8.91 -16.03
N ILE A 161 -25.40 -9.81 -17.01
CA ILE A 161 -24.41 -9.83 -18.10
C ILE A 161 -24.58 -8.60 -18.99
N ASP A 162 -25.80 -8.25 -19.33
CA ASP A 162 -26.11 -7.10 -20.19
C ASP A 162 -25.65 -5.77 -19.55
N ARG A 163 -25.51 -5.73 -18.21
CA ARG A 163 -25.12 -4.54 -17.44
C ARG A 163 -23.72 -4.60 -16.85
N LYS A 164 -22.94 -5.66 -17.09
CA LYS A 164 -21.61 -5.86 -16.48
C LYS A 164 -20.61 -4.74 -16.77
N ASP A 165 -20.77 -4.10 -17.92
CA ASP A 165 -19.89 -3.05 -18.44
C ASP A 165 -20.33 -1.64 -17.97
N SER A 166 -21.48 -1.53 -17.31
CA SER A 166 -21.94 -0.29 -16.68
C SER A 166 -21.22 -0.05 -15.34
N VAL A 167 -20.57 1.10 -15.23
CA VAL A 167 -19.99 1.61 -13.99
C VAL A 167 -21.09 1.94 -12.97
N ILE A 168 -22.21 2.49 -13.44
CA ILE A 168 -23.36 2.84 -12.59
C ILE A 168 -23.93 1.59 -11.93
N PHE A 169 -24.18 0.52 -12.71
CA PHE A 169 -24.71 -0.72 -12.14
C PHE A 169 -23.73 -1.38 -11.18
N ARG A 170 -22.42 -1.27 -11.46
CA ARG A 170 -21.37 -1.75 -10.55
C ARG A 170 -21.34 -0.96 -9.23
N ASN A 171 -21.54 0.35 -9.28
CA ASN A 171 -21.64 1.18 -8.08
C ASN A 171 -22.87 0.79 -7.25
N LEU A 172 -24.02 0.59 -7.89
CA LEU A 172 -25.24 0.09 -7.24
C LEU A 172 -25.00 -1.27 -6.58
N TRP A 173 -24.43 -2.22 -7.32
CA TRP A 173 -24.08 -3.54 -6.80
C TRP A 173 -23.17 -3.44 -5.57
N ASN A 174 -22.10 -2.66 -5.63
CA ASN A 174 -21.14 -2.53 -4.54
C ASN A 174 -21.76 -1.89 -3.29
N GLU A 175 -22.73 -0.98 -3.44
CA GLU A 175 -23.46 -0.41 -2.30
C GLU A 175 -24.39 -1.46 -1.67
N TYR A 176 -25.23 -2.10 -2.47
CA TYR A 176 -26.19 -3.09 -1.98
C TYR A 176 -25.56 -4.42 -1.57
N VAL A 177 -24.32 -4.72 -1.92
CA VAL A 177 -23.57 -5.86 -1.35
C VAL A 177 -23.03 -5.56 0.05
N LYS A 178 -22.76 -4.28 0.39
CA LYS A 178 -22.31 -3.89 1.74
C LYS A 178 -23.46 -3.91 2.76
N GLU A 179 -24.69 -3.60 2.33
CA GLU A 179 -25.88 -3.65 3.20
C GLU A 179 -26.18 -5.03 3.82
N PRO A 180 -26.21 -6.16 3.08
CA PRO A 180 -26.48 -7.49 3.63
C PRO A 180 -25.36 -7.98 4.55
N GLU A 181 -24.10 -7.57 4.38
CA GLU A 181 -23.07 -7.84 5.40
C GLU A 181 -23.47 -7.26 6.77
N SER A 182 -24.21 -6.15 6.80
CA SER A 182 -24.72 -5.54 8.04
C SER A 182 -26.09 -6.08 8.50
N ALA A 183 -26.97 -6.45 7.56
CA ALA A 183 -28.36 -6.87 7.84
C ALA A 183 -28.53 -8.39 8.05
N LEU A 184 -27.75 -9.23 7.37
CA LEU A 184 -27.79 -10.70 7.58
C LEU A 184 -27.23 -11.07 8.96
N ILE A 185 -26.20 -10.34 9.43
CA ILE A 185 -25.65 -10.48 10.79
C ILE A 185 -26.71 -10.18 11.86
N ARG A 186 -27.65 -9.25 11.60
CA ARG A 186 -28.74 -8.94 12.56
C ARG A 186 -29.88 -9.94 12.53
N THR A 187 -30.25 -10.43 11.36
CA THR A 187 -31.45 -11.28 11.21
C THR A 187 -31.18 -12.74 11.60
N SER A 188 -29.95 -13.24 11.40
CA SER A 188 -29.57 -14.60 11.82
C SER A 188 -29.24 -14.72 13.32
N MET A 189 -29.06 -13.61 14.04
CA MET A 189 -28.74 -13.61 15.48
C MET A 189 -29.96 -13.58 16.41
N LEU A 190 -31.18 -13.38 15.88
CA LEU A 190 -32.39 -13.19 16.71
C LEU A 190 -33.39 -14.35 16.67
N ALA A 191 -33.20 -15.35 15.80
CA ALA A 191 -34.01 -16.56 15.81
C ALA A 191 -33.24 -17.69 16.51
N GLU A 192 -33.72 -18.04 17.71
CA GLU A 192 -33.36 -19.24 18.50
C GLU A 192 -31.92 -19.30 19.06
N TYR A 193 -31.67 -18.85 20.29
CA TYR A 193 -30.91 -19.59 21.34
C TYR A 193 -30.74 -18.74 22.63
N PRO A 194 -30.84 -19.31 23.86
CA PRO A 194 -30.75 -18.56 25.11
C PRO A 194 -29.32 -18.12 25.49
N HIS A 195 -29.24 -16.92 26.07
CA HIS A 195 -28.09 -16.02 26.14
C HIS A 195 -26.89 -16.31 27.08
N LYS A 196 -26.65 -17.54 27.57
CA LYS A 196 -25.61 -17.75 28.63
C LYS A 196 -24.33 -18.51 28.24
N THR A 197 -24.15 -18.93 26.99
CA THR A 197 -22.93 -19.67 26.57
C THR A 197 -22.26 -19.10 25.31
N PHE A 198 -22.35 -17.77 25.11
CA PHE A 198 -22.13 -17.16 23.80
C PHE A 198 -20.78 -16.44 23.57
N LYS A 199 -19.77 -16.59 24.45
CA LYS A 199 -18.43 -16.00 24.22
C LYS A 199 -17.38 -16.94 23.60
N ARG A 200 -17.60 -18.26 23.62
CA ARG A 200 -16.63 -19.26 23.12
C ARG A 200 -16.96 -19.83 21.73
N LYS A 201 -18.10 -19.44 21.12
CA LYS A 201 -18.56 -19.94 19.80
C LYS A 201 -18.65 -18.85 18.73
N LEU A 202 -18.10 -17.66 18.95
CA LEU A 202 -18.14 -16.57 17.97
C LEU A 202 -17.19 -16.82 16.78
N SER A 203 -16.10 -17.56 16.96
CA SER A 203 -15.23 -17.98 15.83
C SER A 203 -15.89 -19.03 14.95
N ILE A 204 -16.70 -19.91 15.53
CA ILE A 204 -17.43 -20.96 14.81
C ILE A 204 -18.65 -20.37 14.07
N CYS A 205 -19.31 -19.35 14.63
CA CYS A 205 -20.43 -18.69 13.96
C CYS A 205 -19.97 -17.75 12.83
N LYS A 206 -18.79 -17.11 12.93
CA LYS A 206 -18.25 -16.29 11.82
C LYS A 206 -17.98 -17.11 10.56
N ASP A 207 -17.48 -18.34 10.72
CA ASP A 207 -17.25 -19.28 9.62
C ASP A 207 -18.56 -19.78 8.95
N ILE A 208 -19.70 -19.71 9.65
CA ILE A 208 -21.02 -20.08 9.13
C ILE A 208 -21.74 -18.86 8.52
N VAL A 209 -21.45 -17.65 9.02
CA VAL A 209 -22.09 -16.39 8.60
C VAL A 209 -21.43 -15.76 7.36
N GLU A 210 -20.21 -16.13 6.99
CA GLU A 210 -19.51 -15.58 5.80
C GLU A 210 -19.91 -16.20 4.45
N ARG A 211 -20.95 -17.06 4.39
CA ARG A 211 -21.41 -17.68 3.14
C ARG A 211 -22.82 -17.22 2.79
N ILE A 212 -22.91 -16.23 1.91
CA ILE A 212 -24.16 -15.73 1.35
C ILE A 212 -24.68 -16.77 0.34
N SER A 213 -25.93 -17.21 0.48
CA SER A 213 -26.54 -18.12 -0.49
C SER A 213 -26.65 -17.43 -1.86
N PHE A 214 -26.67 -18.21 -2.95
CA PHE A 214 -26.87 -17.63 -4.27
C PHE A 214 -28.18 -16.84 -4.36
N GLU A 215 -29.24 -17.26 -3.65
CA GLU A 215 -30.51 -16.52 -3.58
C GLU A 215 -30.36 -15.16 -2.88
N ALA A 216 -29.51 -15.07 -1.86
CA ALA A 216 -29.23 -13.79 -1.22
C ALA A 216 -28.49 -12.84 -2.18
N TYR A 217 -27.57 -13.32 -3.03
CA TYR A 217 -27.03 -12.48 -4.12
C TYR A 217 -28.10 -12.06 -5.12
N MET A 218 -29.06 -12.93 -5.43
CA MET A 218 -30.16 -12.56 -6.32
C MET A 218 -31.07 -11.51 -5.67
N SER A 219 -31.25 -11.52 -4.35
CA SER A 219 -31.97 -10.46 -3.65
C SER A 219 -31.22 -9.11 -3.68
N VAL A 220 -29.88 -9.14 -3.60
CA VAL A 220 -29.04 -7.94 -3.78
C VAL A 220 -29.14 -7.42 -5.20
N PHE A 221 -29.09 -8.32 -6.19
CA PHE A 221 -29.30 -7.96 -7.59
C PHE A 221 -30.67 -7.31 -7.78
N GLU A 222 -31.72 -7.85 -7.15
CA GLU A 222 -33.07 -7.31 -7.25
C GLU A 222 -33.14 -5.87 -6.74
N SER A 223 -32.54 -5.57 -5.57
CA SER A 223 -32.45 -4.21 -5.04
C SER A 223 -31.66 -3.27 -5.96
N ALA A 224 -30.48 -3.70 -6.41
CA ALA A 224 -29.67 -2.91 -7.35
C ALA A 224 -30.41 -2.67 -8.67
N ASN A 225 -31.13 -3.68 -9.17
CA ASN A 225 -31.93 -3.62 -10.37
C ASN A 225 -33.12 -2.66 -10.22
N GLN A 226 -33.80 -2.63 -9.08
CA GLN A 226 -34.88 -1.68 -8.84
C GLN A 226 -34.39 -0.23 -8.92
N THR A 227 -33.24 0.07 -8.31
CA THR A 227 -32.63 1.40 -8.40
C THR A 227 -32.15 1.71 -9.81
N TRP A 228 -31.58 0.74 -10.52
CA TRP A 228 -31.22 0.88 -11.93
C TRP A 228 -32.43 1.25 -12.80
N GLU A 229 -33.55 0.55 -12.65
CA GLU A 229 -34.78 0.84 -13.39
C GLU A 229 -35.37 2.21 -13.01
N HIS A 230 -35.25 2.61 -11.74
CA HIS A 230 -35.60 3.95 -11.30
C HIS A 230 -34.77 5.02 -12.03
N LEU A 231 -33.44 4.87 -12.07
CA LEU A 231 -32.54 5.80 -12.76
C LEU A 231 -32.83 5.86 -14.26
N SER A 232 -33.03 4.71 -14.92
CA SER A 232 -33.40 4.65 -16.34
C SER A 232 -34.69 5.41 -16.61
N LYS A 233 -35.72 5.22 -15.77
CA LYS A 233 -36.99 5.94 -15.88
C LYS A 233 -36.87 7.43 -15.59
N ALA A 234 -36.08 7.81 -14.57
CA ALA A 234 -35.86 9.20 -14.19
C ALA A 234 -35.13 9.98 -15.28
N ILE A 235 -34.16 9.35 -15.95
CA ILE A 235 -33.49 9.91 -17.13
C ILE A 235 -34.49 10.11 -18.28
N LYS A 236 -35.28 9.08 -18.61
CA LYS A 236 -36.32 9.16 -19.67
C LYS A 236 -37.31 10.31 -19.42
N ASN A 237 -37.67 10.54 -18.17
CA ASN A 237 -38.69 11.51 -17.77
C ASN A 237 -38.13 12.88 -17.37
N ASN A 238 -36.81 13.09 -17.41
CA ASN A 238 -36.16 14.31 -16.92
C ASN A 238 -36.42 14.62 -15.42
N THR A 239 -36.63 13.59 -14.59
CA THR A 239 -36.96 13.73 -13.15
C THR A 239 -35.84 13.26 -12.23
N LEU A 240 -34.60 13.20 -12.73
CA LEU A 240 -33.44 12.74 -11.96
C LEU A 240 -33.22 13.61 -10.72
N GLN A 241 -33.12 12.98 -9.55
CA GLN A 241 -32.97 13.67 -8.28
C GLN A 241 -31.50 13.98 -7.98
N PHE A 242 -31.27 14.94 -7.09
CA PHE A 242 -29.92 15.34 -6.67
C PHE A 242 -29.20 14.19 -5.98
N ALA A 243 -29.90 13.41 -5.16
CA ALA A 243 -29.35 12.19 -4.55
C ALA A 243 -28.91 11.12 -5.57
N ASP A 244 -29.47 11.13 -6.79
CA ASP A 244 -29.09 10.19 -7.84
C ASP A 244 -27.76 10.55 -8.49
N ALA A 245 -27.35 11.83 -8.44
CA ALA A 245 -26.15 12.35 -9.09
C ALA A 245 -24.89 11.57 -8.71
N ARG A 246 -24.81 11.09 -7.45
CA ARG A 246 -23.70 10.30 -6.93
C ARG A 246 -23.42 9.02 -7.71
N TRP A 247 -24.44 8.43 -8.33
CA TRP A 247 -24.28 7.18 -9.07
C TRP A 247 -23.54 7.36 -10.39
N PHE A 248 -23.54 8.58 -10.92
CA PHE A 248 -22.95 8.95 -12.20
C PHE A 248 -21.56 9.57 -12.07
N GLU A 249 -21.00 9.61 -10.85
CA GLU A 249 -19.65 10.12 -10.62
C GLU A 249 -18.63 9.27 -11.39
N ASN A 250 -17.78 9.90 -12.19
CA ASN A 250 -16.80 9.25 -13.08
C ASN A 250 -17.39 8.34 -14.17
N ALA A 251 -18.70 8.42 -14.43
CA ALA A 251 -19.36 7.60 -15.43
C ALA A 251 -19.08 8.11 -16.86
N ASN A 252 -18.79 7.19 -17.79
CA ASN A 252 -18.77 7.52 -19.21
C ASN A 252 -20.20 7.53 -19.74
N TRP A 253 -20.84 8.69 -19.64
CA TRP A 253 -22.23 8.89 -20.01
C TRP A 253 -22.63 8.33 -21.38
N LYS A 254 -21.74 8.38 -22.37
CA LYS A 254 -22.03 7.80 -23.69
C LYS A 254 -22.24 6.29 -23.60
N LEU A 255 -21.29 5.58 -22.98
CA LEU A 255 -21.38 4.14 -22.76
C LEU A 255 -22.56 3.79 -21.85
N GLU A 256 -22.77 4.56 -20.79
CA GLU A 256 -23.84 4.30 -19.82
C GLU A 256 -25.22 4.47 -20.43
N MET A 257 -25.43 5.46 -21.29
CA MET A 257 -26.73 5.68 -21.93
C MET A 257 -27.10 4.57 -22.91
N ASP A 258 -26.10 4.01 -23.62
CA ASP A 258 -26.30 2.84 -24.48
C ASP A 258 -26.81 1.63 -23.69
N ILE A 259 -26.47 1.53 -22.40
CA ILE A 259 -26.87 0.42 -21.51
C ILE A 259 -28.15 0.75 -20.72
N LEU A 260 -28.28 1.98 -20.18
CA LEU A 260 -29.42 2.43 -19.38
C LEU A 260 -30.69 2.62 -20.21
N VAL A 261 -30.54 3.11 -21.44
CA VAL A 261 -31.67 3.44 -22.31
C VAL A 261 -31.40 3.01 -23.77
N PRO A 262 -31.21 1.70 -24.03
CA PRO A 262 -30.84 1.19 -25.35
C PRO A 262 -31.87 1.50 -26.46
N GLU A 263 -33.11 1.80 -26.08
CA GLU A 263 -34.22 2.10 -27.00
C GLU A 263 -34.25 3.56 -27.50
N MET A 264 -33.44 4.46 -26.92
CA MET A 264 -33.47 5.88 -27.29
C MET A 264 -32.70 6.10 -28.61
N LYS A 265 -33.36 6.75 -29.59
CA LYS A 265 -32.73 7.07 -30.88
C LYS A 265 -31.51 7.99 -30.67
N GLN A 266 -30.39 7.68 -31.32
CA GLN A 266 -29.09 8.37 -31.18
C GLN A 266 -29.19 9.91 -31.20
N GLU A 267 -30.02 10.47 -32.08
CA GLU A 267 -30.18 11.93 -32.24
C GLU A 267 -30.83 12.62 -31.03
N LYS A 268 -31.67 11.89 -30.26
CA LYS A 268 -32.22 12.36 -28.98
C LYS A 268 -31.24 12.11 -27.82
N VAL A 269 -30.41 11.08 -27.93
CA VAL A 269 -29.37 10.77 -26.94
C VAL A 269 -28.40 11.95 -26.87
N ASP A 270 -27.82 12.41 -27.97
CA ASP A 270 -26.73 13.40 -27.91
C ASP A 270 -27.13 14.76 -27.26
N LYS A 271 -28.35 15.25 -27.52
CA LYS A 271 -28.86 16.50 -26.88
C LYS A 271 -29.22 16.31 -25.41
N ALA A 272 -29.86 15.20 -25.07
CA ALA A 272 -30.21 14.89 -23.68
C ALA A 272 -28.97 14.56 -22.84
N LEU A 273 -27.98 13.87 -23.46
CA LEU A 273 -26.70 13.48 -22.89
C LEU A 273 -25.90 14.72 -22.46
N GLN A 274 -25.68 15.67 -23.36
CA GLN A 274 -24.89 16.86 -23.04
C GLN A 274 -25.53 17.66 -21.91
N SER A 275 -26.85 17.89 -21.98
CA SER A 275 -27.57 18.61 -20.93
C SER A 275 -27.54 17.89 -19.58
N LYS A 276 -27.63 16.55 -19.57
CA LYS A 276 -27.63 15.77 -18.33
C LYS A 276 -26.24 15.64 -17.72
N MET A 277 -25.21 15.50 -18.54
CA MET A 277 -23.81 15.54 -18.13
C MET A 277 -23.51 16.84 -17.39
N GLU A 278 -23.84 17.97 -18.02
CA GLU A 278 -23.61 19.30 -17.42
C GLU A 278 -24.42 19.49 -16.13
N GLN A 279 -25.70 19.09 -16.10
CA GLN A 279 -26.52 19.19 -14.89
C GLN A 279 -25.95 18.35 -13.75
N THR A 280 -25.45 17.14 -14.05
CA THR A 280 -24.92 16.22 -13.04
C THR A 280 -23.58 16.69 -12.51
N GLU A 281 -22.72 17.19 -13.39
CA GLU A 281 -21.44 17.79 -13.02
C GLU A 281 -21.65 19.01 -12.12
N LYS A 282 -22.56 19.92 -12.48
CA LYS A 282 -22.88 21.10 -11.68
C LYS A 282 -23.48 20.74 -10.33
N ALA A 283 -24.42 19.79 -10.30
CA ALA A 283 -25.00 19.30 -9.06
C ALA A 283 -23.95 18.64 -8.15
N GLY A 284 -23.05 17.82 -8.71
CA GLY A 284 -21.95 17.20 -7.96
C GLY A 284 -20.98 18.22 -7.37
N ARG A 285 -20.75 19.35 -8.05
CA ARG A 285 -19.90 20.46 -7.56
C ARG A 285 -20.59 21.39 -6.57
N LEU A 286 -21.92 21.37 -6.50
CA LEU A 286 -22.70 22.37 -5.77
C LEU A 286 -22.37 22.42 -4.29
N GLU A 287 -22.10 21.28 -3.64
CA GLU A 287 -21.70 21.26 -2.22
C GLU A 287 -20.37 21.96 -1.97
N THR A 288 -19.37 21.69 -2.81
CA THR A 288 -18.05 22.33 -2.70
C THR A 288 -18.11 23.81 -3.05
N ALA A 289 -18.88 24.17 -4.08
CA ALA A 289 -19.10 25.56 -4.45
C ALA A 289 -19.86 26.33 -3.36
N ASN A 290 -20.86 25.71 -2.71
CA ASN A 290 -21.57 26.31 -1.59
C ASN A 290 -20.63 26.65 -0.42
N LYS A 291 -19.67 25.76 -0.10
CA LYS A 291 -18.61 26.05 0.89
C LYS A 291 -17.76 27.24 0.47
N GLY A 292 -17.32 27.29 -0.79
CA GLY A 292 -16.55 28.40 -1.34
C GLY A 292 -17.31 29.73 -1.33
N TRP A 293 -18.56 29.75 -1.75
CA TRP A 293 -19.42 30.94 -1.72
C TRP A 293 -19.73 31.41 -0.30
N THR A 294 -19.93 30.49 0.64
CA THR A 294 -20.07 30.82 2.06
C THR A 294 -18.80 31.47 2.62
N ALA A 295 -17.63 30.91 2.29
CA ALA A 295 -16.35 31.49 2.65
C ALA A 295 -16.14 32.87 2.00
N LEU A 296 -16.50 33.02 0.72
CA LEU A 296 -16.44 34.28 -0.03
C LEU A 296 -17.31 35.36 0.61
N LYS A 297 -18.54 35.02 0.99
CA LYS A 297 -19.46 35.94 1.70
C LYS A 297 -18.83 36.45 3.00
N ARG A 298 -18.29 35.54 3.82
CA ARG A 298 -17.63 35.90 5.09
C ARG A 298 -16.37 36.73 4.87
N ALA A 299 -15.50 36.32 3.96
CA ALA A 299 -14.26 37.04 3.64
C ALA A 299 -14.56 38.46 3.12
N THR A 300 -15.55 38.61 2.23
CA THR A 300 -15.99 39.92 1.71
C THR A 300 -16.45 40.83 2.84
N GLN A 301 -17.26 40.31 3.78
CA GLN A 301 -17.70 41.05 4.95
C GLN A 301 -16.52 41.43 5.86
N THR A 302 -15.58 40.52 6.12
CA THR A 302 -14.40 40.80 6.95
C THR A 302 -13.52 41.88 6.33
N ILE A 303 -13.22 41.78 5.03
CA ILE A 303 -12.39 42.76 4.31
C ILE A 303 -13.07 44.13 4.26
N GLN A 304 -14.39 44.18 4.03
CA GLN A 304 -15.15 45.42 4.02
C GLN A 304 -15.05 46.17 5.36
N LYS A 305 -15.02 45.49 6.51
CA LYS A 305 -14.89 46.14 7.82
C LYS A 305 -13.58 46.93 7.98
N PHE A 306 -12.51 46.45 7.36
CA PHE A 306 -11.17 47.04 7.49
C PHE A 306 -10.86 48.04 6.41
N HIS A 307 -11.34 47.79 5.18
CA HIS A 307 -11.06 48.62 4.02
C HIS A 307 -11.21 50.13 4.30
N LYS A 308 -10.24 50.93 3.84
CA LYS A 308 -10.21 52.41 3.94
C LYS A 308 -11.52 53.11 3.59
N GLU A 309 -12.34 52.52 2.71
CA GLU A 309 -13.60 53.06 2.21
C GLU A 309 -14.84 52.26 2.68
N LYS A 310 -14.74 51.57 3.82
CA LYS A 310 -15.81 50.71 4.38
C LYS A 310 -17.22 51.29 4.39
N SER A 311 -17.35 52.61 4.60
CA SER A 311 -18.65 53.31 4.61
C SER A 311 -19.22 53.58 3.20
N SER A 312 -18.39 53.48 2.17
CA SER A 312 -18.75 53.72 0.77
C SER A 312 -19.10 52.44 0.01
N ILE A 313 -18.57 51.29 0.45
CA ILE A 313 -18.89 49.98 -0.13
C ILE A 313 -20.32 49.57 0.29
N ARG A 314 -21.25 49.60 -0.66
CA ARG A 314 -22.67 49.28 -0.40
C ARG A 314 -23.02 47.88 -0.92
N GLN A 315 -24.02 47.26 -0.31
CA GLN A 315 -24.62 46.07 -0.89
C GLN A 315 -25.43 46.47 -2.12
N ASP A 316 -25.01 46.01 -3.29
CA ASP A 316 -25.71 46.18 -4.55
C ASP A 316 -26.72 45.06 -4.76
N ARG A 317 -27.60 45.24 -5.75
CA ARG A 317 -28.68 44.29 -6.03
C ARG A 317 -28.14 42.89 -6.39
N THR A 318 -27.05 42.82 -7.15
CA THR A 318 -26.43 41.55 -7.53
C THR A 318 -25.95 40.77 -6.30
N TRP A 319 -25.38 41.46 -5.30
CA TRP A 319 -24.98 40.83 -4.04
C TRP A 319 -26.18 40.32 -3.23
N GLN A 320 -27.26 41.08 -3.18
CA GLN A 320 -28.49 40.67 -2.48
C GLN A 320 -29.12 39.44 -3.14
N ASP A 321 -29.20 39.45 -4.47
CA ASP A 321 -29.72 38.31 -5.25
C ASP A 321 -28.83 37.07 -5.04
N PHE A 322 -27.50 37.24 -4.99
CA PHE A 322 -26.57 36.16 -4.63
C PHE A 322 -26.80 35.62 -3.23
N GLU A 323 -26.96 36.47 -2.21
CA GLU A 323 -27.22 36.02 -0.83
C GLU A 323 -28.54 35.25 -0.70
N GLU A 324 -29.59 35.66 -1.43
CA GLU A 324 -30.86 34.94 -1.50
C GLU A 324 -30.68 33.54 -2.11
N LYS A 325 -29.96 33.43 -3.23
CA LYS A 325 -29.72 32.14 -3.90
C LYS A 325 -28.80 31.24 -3.09
N LEU A 326 -27.81 31.79 -2.39
CA LEU A 326 -26.96 31.03 -1.48
C LEU A 326 -27.79 30.43 -0.34
N ALA A 327 -28.71 31.19 0.25
CA ALA A 327 -29.62 30.68 1.27
C ALA A 327 -30.56 29.58 0.74
N ALA A 328 -31.05 29.73 -0.50
CA ALA A 328 -31.86 28.70 -1.15
C ALA A 328 -31.06 27.40 -1.40
N ILE A 329 -29.76 27.51 -1.70
CA ILE A 329 -28.87 26.35 -1.80
C ILE A 329 -28.69 25.68 -0.43
N ASP A 330 -28.48 26.45 0.64
CA ASP A 330 -28.36 25.91 2.00
C ASP A 330 -29.62 25.12 2.41
N GLU A 331 -30.81 25.67 2.15
CA GLU A 331 -32.09 24.99 2.42
C GLU A 331 -32.24 23.71 1.57
N MET A 332 -31.92 23.80 0.27
CA MET A 332 -31.96 22.67 -0.65
C MET A 332 -30.99 21.54 -0.24
N LEU A 333 -29.80 21.89 0.25
CA LEU A 333 -28.81 20.91 0.74
C LEU A 333 -29.21 20.27 2.08
N CYS A 334 -30.24 20.78 2.77
CA CYS A 334 -30.83 20.09 3.92
C CYS A 334 -31.82 18.97 3.52
N ASP A 335 -32.49 19.06 2.36
CA ASP A 335 -33.42 18.04 1.82
C ASP A 335 -32.95 17.47 0.48
N LYS A 336 -31.73 16.92 0.46
CA LYS A 336 -31.04 16.46 -0.77
C LYS A 336 -31.80 15.38 -1.56
N GLN A 337 -32.75 14.67 -0.94
CA GLN A 337 -33.37 13.49 -1.52
C GLN A 337 -34.41 13.82 -2.61
N ASN A 338 -35.12 14.94 -2.51
CA ASN A 338 -36.28 15.21 -3.37
C ASN A 338 -36.06 16.28 -4.45
N VAL A 339 -34.85 16.85 -4.52
CA VAL A 339 -34.57 17.98 -5.40
C VAL A 339 -34.22 17.50 -6.80
N VAL A 340 -34.86 18.04 -7.84
CA VAL A 340 -34.51 17.73 -9.23
C VAL A 340 -33.15 18.34 -9.59
N ILE A 341 -32.27 17.56 -10.22
CA ILE A 341 -30.90 17.95 -10.54
C ILE A 341 -30.79 19.21 -11.40
N GLU A 342 -31.80 19.45 -12.25
CA GLU A 342 -31.92 20.65 -13.07
C GLU A 342 -32.04 21.92 -12.21
N ASN A 343 -32.76 21.87 -11.09
CA ASN A 343 -32.90 23.02 -10.20
C ASN A 343 -31.58 23.31 -9.48
N ALA A 344 -30.88 22.27 -9.03
CA ALA A 344 -29.56 22.39 -8.42
C ALA A 344 -28.55 23.00 -9.41
N ALA A 345 -28.53 22.54 -10.66
CA ALA A 345 -27.68 23.09 -11.71
C ALA A 345 -27.99 24.56 -12.02
N LYS A 346 -29.28 24.94 -12.07
CA LYS A 346 -29.69 26.35 -12.25
C LYS A 346 -29.24 27.24 -11.09
N LEU A 347 -29.35 26.77 -9.85
CA LEU A 347 -28.85 27.50 -8.69
C LEU A 347 -27.33 27.66 -8.74
N TYR A 348 -26.61 26.60 -9.14
CA TYR A 348 -25.16 26.65 -9.35
C TYR A 348 -24.78 27.72 -10.38
N ASP A 349 -25.41 27.69 -11.56
CA ASP A 349 -25.15 28.65 -12.64
C ASP A 349 -25.45 30.08 -12.19
N THR A 350 -26.58 30.29 -11.52
CA THR A 350 -26.99 31.61 -11.04
C THR A 350 -25.97 32.21 -10.06
N CYS A 351 -25.51 31.44 -9.07
CA CYS A 351 -24.49 31.92 -8.13
C CYS A 351 -23.14 32.16 -8.81
N THR A 352 -22.75 31.28 -9.76
CA THR A 352 -21.52 31.44 -10.54
C THR A 352 -21.57 32.69 -11.42
N ASP A 353 -22.71 32.99 -12.04
CA ASP A 353 -22.89 34.18 -12.88
C ASP A 353 -22.81 35.48 -12.06
N TYR A 354 -23.24 35.46 -10.80
CA TYR A 354 -23.19 36.63 -9.93
C TYR A 354 -21.79 36.96 -9.40
N VAL A 355 -21.08 35.96 -8.87
CA VAL A 355 -19.82 36.20 -8.14
C VAL A 355 -18.64 35.34 -8.60
N GLY A 356 -18.82 34.47 -9.59
CA GLY A 356 -17.79 33.55 -10.08
C GLY A 356 -17.68 32.25 -9.29
N ASP A 357 -16.76 31.39 -9.75
CA ASP A 357 -16.43 30.12 -9.09
C ASP A 357 -15.41 30.33 -7.97
N ALA A 358 -15.84 30.08 -6.73
CA ALA A 358 -15.02 30.24 -5.52
C ALA A 358 -14.35 28.93 -5.05
N THR A 359 -14.52 27.82 -5.77
CA THR A 359 -14.06 26.50 -5.32
C THR A 359 -12.54 26.37 -5.19
N LYS A 360 -11.78 27.18 -5.94
CA LYS A 360 -10.30 27.18 -5.91
C LYS A 360 -9.69 28.10 -4.85
N HIS A 361 -10.51 28.85 -4.11
CA HIS A 361 -10.05 29.87 -3.17
C HIS A 361 -10.55 29.60 -1.74
N ILE A 362 -11.06 28.40 -1.46
CA ILE A 362 -11.70 28.07 -0.18
C ILE A 362 -10.73 28.30 0.98
N ALA A 363 -9.49 27.81 0.88
CA ALA A 363 -8.51 27.91 1.96
C ALA A 363 -8.11 29.37 2.20
N ILE A 364 -7.86 30.13 1.14
CA ILE A 364 -7.52 31.56 1.25
C ILE A 364 -8.66 32.37 1.85
N LEU A 365 -9.90 32.16 1.39
CA LEU A 365 -11.07 32.86 1.91
C LEU A 365 -11.33 32.51 3.39
N GLN A 366 -11.08 31.25 3.78
CA GLN A 366 -11.12 30.82 5.18
C GLN A 366 -10.08 31.52 6.04
N LEU A 367 -8.82 31.52 5.60
CA LEU A 367 -7.73 32.22 6.28
C LEU A 367 -8.06 33.70 6.48
N ILE A 368 -8.72 34.33 5.50
CA ILE A 368 -9.12 35.73 5.58
C ILE A 368 -10.17 35.97 6.67
N TYR A 369 -11.28 35.21 6.71
CA TYR A 369 -12.31 35.52 7.70
C TYR A 369 -11.97 35.00 9.11
N GLU A 370 -11.15 33.96 9.25
CA GLU A 370 -10.77 33.38 10.54
C GLU A 370 -9.69 34.19 11.26
N ASN A 371 -8.90 34.97 10.52
CA ASN A 371 -7.80 35.78 11.07
C ASN A 371 -8.11 37.29 11.04
N GLU A 372 -9.36 37.65 11.35
CA GLU A 372 -9.88 39.02 11.35
C GLU A 372 -8.95 40.02 12.08
N GLN A 373 -8.37 39.64 13.23
CA GLN A 373 -7.47 40.52 14.00
C GLN A 373 -6.08 40.71 13.35
N ALA A 374 -5.54 39.68 12.70
CA ALA A 374 -4.22 39.75 12.06
C ALA A 374 -4.28 40.58 10.77
N LEU A 375 -5.39 40.48 10.03
CA LEU A 375 -5.67 41.32 8.86
C LEU A 375 -5.76 42.80 9.20
N LYS A 376 -6.39 43.14 10.34
CA LYS A 376 -6.41 44.52 10.84
C LYS A 376 -5.00 45.06 11.08
N ALA A 377 -4.14 44.26 11.72
CA ALA A 377 -2.76 44.64 11.97
C ALA A 377 -1.96 44.82 10.66
N LEU A 378 -2.23 43.99 9.64
CA LEU A 378 -1.67 44.10 8.29
C LEU A 378 -2.06 45.41 7.61
N GLU A 379 -3.32 45.84 7.69
CA GLU A 379 -3.73 47.14 7.13
C GLU A 379 -3.18 48.34 7.92
N ASP A 380 -3.13 48.23 9.26
CA ASP A 380 -2.62 49.27 10.15
C ASP A 380 -1.09 49.45 10.02
N SER A 381 -0.37 48.46 9.48
CA SER A 381 1.10 48.46 9.29
C SER A 381 1.64 49.47 8.25
N LYS A 382 0.82 50.40 7.76
CA LYS A 382 1.20 51.51 6.85
C LYS A 382 2.31 52.43 7.39
N GLN A 383 2.74 52.29 8.64
CA GLN A 383 3.85 53.06 9.24
C GLN A 383 5.19 52.34 9.05
N GLN A 384 6.18 53.07 8.54
CA GLN A 384 7.51 52.64 8.06
C GLN A 384 8.42 51.87 9.04
N ASP A 385 7.95 51.48 10.23
CA ASP A 385 8.80 50.95 11.31
C ASP A 385 8.83 49.42 11.45
N PHE A 386 8.13 48.66 10.60
CA PHE A 386 8.16 47.19 10.61
C PHE A 386 9.23 46.62 9.66
N TYR A 387 10.50 46.88 9.97
CA TYR A 387 11.63 46.40 9.15
C TYR A 387 12.06 44.92 9.34
N PRO A 388 11.67 44.15 10.40
CA PRO A 388 12.05 42.74 10.49
C PRO A 388 10.92 41.73 10.16
N LEU A 389 9.73 42.16 9.73
CA LEU A 389 8.70 41.21 9.28
C LEU A 389 9.02 40.74 7.84
N ALA A 390 9.20 39.42 7.72
CA ALA A 390 9.79 38.67 6.61
C ALA A 390 9.33 39.08 5.20
N GLU A 391 10.21 38.86 4.21
CA GLU A 391 9.95 38.98 2.77
C GLU A 391 8.55 38.47 2.36
N SER A 392 8.09 37.36 2.95
CA SER A 392 6.76 36.78 2.73
C SER A 392 5.60 37.73 3.03
N LEU A 393 5.66 38.52 4.11
CA LEU A 393 4.63 39.51 4.46
C LEU A 393 4.66 40.72 3.53
N ARG A 394 5.83 41.11 3.02
CA ARG A 394 5.94 42.16 1.99
C ARG A 394 5.31 41.70 0.68
N GLN A 395 5.61 40.48 0.24
CA GLN A 395 5.03 39.90 -0.97
C GLN A 395 3.51 39.74 -0.84
N MET A 396 3.02 39.24 0.31
CA MET A 396 1.59 39.12 0.58
C MET A 396 0.90 40.49 0.64
N HIS A 397 1.49 41.45 1.34
CA HIS A 397 0.96 42.82 1.40
C HIS A 397 0.97 43.47 0.02
N LEU A 398 1.98 43.23 -0.83
CA LEU A 398 2.00 43.71 -2.22
C LEU A 398 0.79 43.21 -3.00
N VAL A 399 0.55 41.89 -2.98
CA VAL A 399 -0.60 41.27 -3.67
C VAL A 399 -1.92 41.79 -3.10
N MET A 400 -2.12 41.74 -1.78
CA MET A 400 -3.36 42.23 -1.18
C MET A 400 -3.54 43.75 -1.36
N SER A 401 -2.46 44.52 -1.40
CA SER A 401 -2.50 45.95 -1.67
C SER A 401 -2.89 46.25 -3.10
N GLU A 402 -2.38 45.48 -4.07
CA GLU A 402 -2.68 45.62 -5.49
C GLU A 402 -4.14 45.30 -5.80
N TYR A 403 -4.66 44.19 -5.28
CA TYR A 403 -6.00 43.71 -5.61
C TYR A 403 -7.10 44.24 -4.68
N ILE A 404 -6.77 44.60 -3.43
CA ILE A 404 -7.76 44.97 -2.42
C ILE A 404 -7.48 46.38 -1.89
N TRP A 405 -6.39 46.60 -1.13
CA TRP A 405 -6.29 47.80 -0.27
C TRP A 405 -6.13 49.13 -1.00
N LYS A 406 -5.58 49.15 -2.22
CA LYS A 406 -5.46 50.37 -3.02
C LYS A 406 -6.65 50.60 -3.95
N VAL A 407 -7.42 49.55 -4.22
CA VAL A 407 -8.54 49.58 -5.17
C VAL A 407 -9.73 50.30 -4.54
N HIS A 408 -10.47 51.04 -5.36
CA HIS A 408 -11.74 51.65 -4.96
C HIS A 408 -12.88 50.68 -5.26
N PHE A 409 -13.73 50.42 -4.26
CA PHE A 409 -14.90 49.57 -4.43
C PHE A 409 -16.16 50.34 -4.06
N GLU A 410 -17.13 50.36 -4.97
CA GLU A 410 -18.46 50.94 -4.71
C GLU A 410 -19.42 49.89 -4.15
N THR A 411 -19.19 48.60 -4.44
CA THR A 411 -20.16 47.53 -4.18
C THR A 411 -19.55 46.26 -3.60
N PHE A 412 -20.35 45.47 -2.87
CA PHE A 412 -19.94 44.16 -2.35
C PHE A 412 -19.57 43.19 -3.48
N THR A 413 -20.35 43.16 -4.57
CA THR A 413 -20.04 42.32 -5.74
C THR A 413 -18.64 42.64 -6.29
N SER A 414 -18.29 43.92 -6.42
CA SER A 414 -16.97 44.32 -6.92
C SER A 414 -15.82 43.89 -6.01
N LEU A 415 -16.03 43.92 -4.69
CA LEU A 415 -15.06 43.46 -3.70
C LEU A 415 -14.90 41.94 -3.71
N ALA A 416 -16.01 41.19 -3.76
CA ALA A 416 -15.99 39.73 -3.83
C ALA A 416 -15.27 39.22 -5.09
N MET A 417 -15.55 39.84 -6.25
CA MET A 417 -14.85 39.52 -7.49
C MET A 417 -13.35 39.83 -7.41
N ALA A 418 -12.94 40.84 -6.64
CA ALA A 418 -11.52 41.13 -6.42
C ALA A 418 -10.86 40.08 -5.52
N LEU A 419 -11.57 39.52 -4.54
CA LEU A 419 -11.07 38.41 -3.71
C LEU A 419 -10.79 37.15 -4.54
N LEU A 420 -11.65 36.85 -5.52
CA LEU A 420 -11.42 35.71 -6.43
C LEU A 420 -10.30 35.96 -7.45
N LYS A 421 -9.80 37.19 -7.58
CA LYS A 421 -8.60 37.50 -8.39
C LYS A 421 -7.29 37.26 -7.62
N LEU A 422 -7.36 36.99 -6.32
CA LEU A 422 -6.18 36.55 -5.58
C LEU A 422 -5.67 35.22 -6.18
N PRO A 423 -4.37 34.92 -6.04
CA PRO A 423 -3.84 33.61 -6.40
C PRO A 423 -4.66 32.50 -5.73
N ASP A 424 -4.89 31.38 -6.42
CA ASP A 424 -5.71 30.28 -5.90
C ASP A 424 -4.99 29.46 -4.80
N ASP A 425 -5.72 28.53 -4.19
CA ASP A 425 -5.24 27.68 -3.08
C ASP A 425 -4.04 26.79 -3.48
N THR A 426 -3.80 26.56 -4.78
CA THR A 426 -2.66 25.75 -5.26
C THR A 426 -1.37 26.55 -5.37
N SER A 427 -1.46 27.87 -5.29
CA SER A 427 -0.31 28.75 -5.33
C SER A 427 0.40 28.81 -3.96
N ASN A 428 1.69 29.16 -3.98
CA ASN A 428 2.44 29.44 -2.75
C ASN A 428 1.84 30.59 -1.92
N PHE A 429 0.86 31.32 -2.44
CA PHE A 429 0.20 32.41 -1.72
C PHE A 429 -0.59 31.90 -0.51
N ALA A 430 -1.30 30.77 -0.60
CA ALA A 430 -2.10 30.25 0.52
C ALA A 430 -1.22 29.87 1.73
N SER A 431 -0.11 29.16 1.48
CA SER A 431 0.85 28.78 2.52
C SER A 431 1.64 29.99 3.05
N GLN A 432 1.94 30.98 2.20
CA GLN A 432 2.52 32.26 2.63
C GLN A 432 1.55 33.08 3.48
N LEU A 433 0.27 33.10 3.12
CA LEU A 433 -0.80 33.77 3.84
C LEU A 433 -0.98 33.12 5.22
N GLU A 434 -1.08 31.80 5.27
CA GLU A 434 -1.22 31.03 6.51
C GLU A 434 -0.02 31.25 7.45
N SER A 435 1.21 31.10 6.93
CA SER A 435 2.44 31.34 7.70
C SER A 435 2.57 32.79 8.18
N SER A 436 2.06 33.75 7.40
CA SER A 436 2.05 35.17 7.78
C SER A 436 1.01 35.50 8.83
N LEU A 437 -0.15 34.84 8.80
CA LEU A 437 -1.25 35.04 9.76
C LEU A 437 -1.04 34.26 11.07
N THR A 438 -0.26 33.17 11.07
CA THR A 438 0.15 32.45 12.29
C THR A 438 1.22 33.20 13.10
N ILE A 439 1.89 34.20 12.52
CA ILE A 439 2.73 35.13 13.27
C ILE A 439 1.80 35.92 14.19
N ASN A 440 1.92 35.66 15.49
CA ASN A 440 0.99 36.09 16.52
C ASN A 440 0.88 37.63 16.56
N CYS A 441 -0.07 38.21 15.82
CA CYS A 441 -0.26 39.66 15.69
C CYS A 441 -0.58 40.36 17.01
N SER A 442 -0.95 39.59 18.04
CA SER A 442 -1.07 40.07 19.42
C SER A 442 0.26 40.58 20.02
N GLN A 443 1.42 40.24 19.43
CA GLN A 443 2.74 40.76 19.79
C GLN A 443 3.09 42.10 19.08
N LEU A 444 2.27 42.55 18.11
CA LEU A 444 2.55 43.72 17.25
C LEU A 444 1.71 44.96 17.60
N LEU A 445 0.71 44.84 18.49
CA LEU A 445 -0.02 46.00 19.02
C LEU A 445 0.66 46.52 20.29
N PRO A 446 0.94 47.84 20.43
CA PRO A 446 1.37 48.41 21.69
C PRO A 446 0.20 48.30 22.68
N GLN A 447 0.24 47.31 23.56
CA GLN A 447 -0.74 47.18 24.63
C GLN A 447 -0.55 48.30 25.65
N HIS A 448 -1.35 49.35 25.53
CA HIS A 448 -1.72 50.16 26.67
C HIS A 448 -2.69 49.37 27.56
N LYS A 449 -2.16 49.02 28.75
CA LYS A 449 -2.82 48.74 30.04
C LYS A 449 -3.30 47.32 30.37
N THR A 450 -2.71 46.90 31.51
CA THR A 450 -3.23 46.12 32.65
C THR A 450 -3.33 44.60 32.55
N SER A 451 -2.25 43.97 33.06
CA SER A 451 -2.29 42.95 34.11
C SER A 451 -3.11 41.68 33.83
N ILE A 452 -2.43 40.63 33.35
CA ILE A 452 -2.39 39.28 33.97
C ILE A 452 -1.12 38.59 33.44
N SER A 453 -0.38 37.98 34.36
CA SER A 453 0.94 37.41 34.23
C SER A 453 1.08 36.33 33.13
N SER A 454 1.84 36.65 32.09
CA SER A 454 2.72 35.70 31.40
C SER A 454 4.14 36.27 31.48
N PRO A 455 5.17 35.51 31.91
CA PRO A 455 6.51 36.06 32.04
C PRO A 455 7.02 36.44 30.66
N ALA A 456 7.27 37.73 30.46
CA ALA A 456 7.80 38.27 29.23
C ALA A 456 9.07 37.50 28.83
N ALA A 457 9.13 37.02 27.58
CA ALA A 457 10.26 36.30 26.98
C ALA A 457 11.66 36.91 27.26
N PRO A 458 11.84 38.24 27.41
CA PRO A 458 13.14 38.84 27.75
C PRO A 458 13.72 38.43 29.13
N HIS A 459 12.90 37.93 30.06
CA HIS A 459 13.37 37.46 31.36
C HIS A 459 13.88 36.02 31.33
N VAL A 460 13.34 35.18 30.42
CA VAL A 460 13.69 33.75 30.33
C VAL A 460 15.17 33.58 30.04
N PHE A 461 15.74 34.33 29.09
CA PHE A 461 17.15 34.16 28.71
C PHE A 461 18.16 34.75 29.70
N LYS A 462 17.78 35.76 30.49
CA LYS A 462 18.62 36.26 31.60
C LYS A 462 18.76 35.22 32.71
N ASP A 463 17.71 34.47 32.98
CA ASP A 463 17.73 33.38 33.97
C ASP A 463 18.45 32.13 33.41
N VAL A 464 18.30 31.84 32.11
CA VAL A 464 19.01 30.76 31.40
C VAL A 464 20.54 30.91 31.55
N ARG A 465 21.09 32.12 31.44
CA ARG A 465 22.54 32.32 31.56
C ARG A 465 23.07 32.05 32.97
N LYS A 466 22.25 32.24 34.01
CA LYS A 466 22.65 32.08 35.42
C LYS A 466 22.45 30.67 35.94
N ILE A 467 21.36 30.00 35.56
CA ILE A 467 20.95 28.72 36.13
C ILE A 467 20.50 27.69 35.07
N GLY A 468 20.64 28.03 33.79
CA GLY A 468 20.22 27.19 32.68
C GLY A 468 21.21 26.08 32.38
N LYS A 469 20.67 24.91 32.00
CA LYS A 469 21.43 23.74 31.62
C LYS A 469 20.79 23.02 30.45
N TRP A 470 21.59 22.64 29.47
CA TRP A 470 21.16 21.75 28.41
C TRP A 470 21.22 20.31 28.91
N VAL A 471 20.08 19.63 28.91
CA VAL A 471 19.96 18.25 29.35
C VAL A 471 19.86 17.36 28.11
N PHE A 472 20.79 16.41 28.03
CA PHE A 472 20.83 15.38 27.01
C PHE A 472 20.41 14.07 27.65
N GLU A 473 19.27 13.55 27.22
CA GLU A 473 18.74 12.29 27.74
C GLU A 473 19.58 11.08 27.29
N ASP A 474 19.33 9.94 27.95
CA ASP A 474 19.94 8.67 27.59
C ASP A 474 19.44 8.20 26.20
N CYS A 475 20.36 7.84 25.32
CA CYS A 475 20.02 7.40 23.95
C CYS A 475 19.13 6.16 23.96
N ARG A 476 19.24 5.29 24.97
CA ARG A 476 18.39 4.11 25.11
C ARG A 476 16.93 4.49 25.34
N ILE A 477 16.68 5.43 26.25
CA ILE A 477 15.33 5.91 26.60
C ILE A 477 14.69 6.59 25.39
N ILE A 478 15.46 7.39 24.65
CA ILE A 478 15.00 8.06 23.41
C ILE A 478 14.55 7.00 22.39
N CYS A 479 15.39 6.01 22.11
CA CYS A 479 15.07 4.95 21.15
C CYS A 479 13.89 4.07 21.60
N GLU A 480 13.78 3.73 22.88
CA GLU A 480 12.66 2.95 23.41
C GLU A 480 11.32 3.68 23.25
N ARG A 481 11.30 5.01 23.44
CA ARG A 481 10.10 5.83 23.19
C ARG A 481 9.73 5.90 21.72
N GLN A 482 10.71 6.15 20.85
CA GLN A 482 10.49 6.20 19.40
C GLN A 482 9.89 4.88 18.88
N ASN A 483 10.43 3.74 19.30
CA ASN A 483 9.91 2.43 18.91
C ASN A 483 8.48 2.16 19.44
N HIS A 484 8.14 2.65 20.65
CA HIS A 484 6.81 2.47 21.23
C HIS A 484 5.73 3.36 20.60
N GLU A 485 6.11 4.55 20.13
CA GLU A 485 5.19 5.51 19.50
C GLU A 485 4.99 5.21 18.01
N GLU A 486 6.00 4.69 17.30
CA GLU A 486 5.86 4.20 15.90
C GLU A 486 4.83 3.06 15.77
N ALA A 487 4.60 2.29 16.84
CA ALA A 487 3.60 1.20 16.88
C ALA A 487 2.15 1.68 17.06
N LYS A 488 1.88 2.99 17.19
CA LYS A 488 0.52 3.56 17.32
C LYS A 488 0.19 4.39 16.08
N GLU A 489 -0.62 3.84 15.17
CA GLU A 489 -1.04 4.49 13.91
C GLU A 489 -1.71 5.86 14.09
N GLU A 490 -2.37 6.11 15.23
CA GLU A 490 -3.18 7.34 15.45
C GLU A 490 -2.36 8.63 15.65
N LYS A 491 -1.02 8.59 15.71
CA LYS A 491 -0.18 9.78 15.98
C LYS A 491 0.83 10.16 14.90
N LYS A 492 0.80 9.53 13.72
CA LYS A 492 1.76 9.80 12.63
C LYS A 492 1.75 11.26 12.13
N GLU A 493 0.66 12.01 12.29
CA GLU A 493 0.59 13.43 11.90
C GLU A 493 1.27 14.38 12.91
N GLU A 494 1.32 14.03 14.20
CA GLU A 494 2.06 14.82 15.22
C GLU A 494 3.59 14.65 15.08
N MET A 495 4.04 13.54 14.46
CA MET A 495 5.44 13.10 14.43
C MET A 495 6.34 13.86 13.45
N LYS A 496 5.79 14.65 12.52
CA LYS A 496 6.59 15.45 11.58
C LYS A 496 7.41 16.56 12.25
N ASN A 497 7.15 16.89 13.53
CA ASN A 497 7.73 18.05 14.20
C ASN A 497 8.78 17.73 15.30
N ALA A 498 8.88 16.51 15.82
CA ALA A 498 9.72 16.20 17.00
C ALA A 498 11.18 15.81 16.69
N ALA A 499 11.93 16.61 15.91
CA ALA A 499 13.27 16.26 15.41
C ALA A 499 14.39 16.09 16.48
N TYR A 500 14.14 16.43 17.75
CA TYR A 500 15.15 16.44 18.83
C TYR A 500 14.60 15.96 20.18
N GLU A 501 13.84 14.87 20.17
CA GLU A 501 13.28 14.28 21.39
C GLU A 501 14.41 13.87 22.38
N GLY A 502 14.29 14.29 23.65
CA GLY A 502 15.32 14.05 24.68
C GLY A 502 16.43 15.11 24.77
N LEU A 503 16.38 16.17 23.96
CA LEU A 503 17.17 17.39 24.16
C LEU A 503 16.28 18.49 24.74
N THR A 504 16.58 18.95 25.95
CA THR A 504 15.81 19.99 26.63
C THR A 504 16.70 21.05 27.28
N LEU A 505 16.17 22.27 27.44
CA LEU A 505 16.81 23.34 28.21
C LEU A 505 16.11 23.45 29.56
N GLN A 506 16.81 23.08 30.62
CA GLN A 506 16.33 23.19 31.99
C GLN A 506 16.70 24.57 32.57
N ILE A 507 15.73 25.26 33.16
CA ILE A 507 15.89 26.53 33.87
C ILE A 507 15.26 26.36 35.26
N GLY A 508 16.09 26.12 36.28
CA GLY A 508 15.60 25.77 37.62
C GLY A 508 14.76 24.48 37.60
N LYS A 509 13.46 24.58 37.90
CA LYS A 509 12.52 23.45 37.86
C LYS A 509 11.78 23.29 36.52
N LYS A 510 11.92 24.22 35.59
CA LYS A 510 11.21 24.22 34.31
C LYS A 510 12.09 23.58 33.24
N ASN A 511 11.54 22.68 32.44
CA ASN A 511 12.19 22.13 31.25
C ASN A 511 11.51 22.71 30.01
N LEU A 512 12.30 23.18 29.05
CA LEU A 512 11.83 23.64 27.75
C LEU A 512 12.26 22.64 26.68
N SER A 513 11.31 22.22 25.85
CA SER A 513 11.56 21.43 24.65
C SER A 513 12.31 22.24 23.59
N CYS A 514 12.91 21.57 22.59
CA CYS A 514 13.60 22.23 21.49
C CYS A 514 12.68 23.18 20.70
N GLU A 515 11.40 22.85 20.55
CA GLU A 515 10.39 23.69 19.90
C GLU A 515 10.08 24.94 20.74
N GLU A 516 9.89 24.78 22.05
CA GLU A 516 9.67 25.91 22.96
C GLU A 516 10.91 26.83 23.02
N VAL A 517 12.12 26.27 22.95
CA VAL A 517 13.35 27.05 22.86
C VAL A 517 13.44 27.78 21.53
N GLY A 518 13.14 27.12 20.41
CA GLY A 518 13.05 27.75 19.08
C GLY A 518 12.08 28.92 19.08
N CYS A 519 10.84 28.69 19.53
CA CYS A 519 9.82 29.73 19.67
C CYS A 519 10.27 30.89 20.58
N SER A 520 11.02 30.59 21.65
CA SER A 520 11.52 31.62 22.57
C SER A 520 12.63 32.45 21.92
N ILE A 521 13.52 31.81 21.15
CA ILE A 521 14.57 32.45 20.35
C ILE A 521 13.94 33.40 19.31
N ASP A 522 12.97 32.89 18.55
CA ASP A 522 12.30 33.66 17.48
C ASP A 522 11.61 34.91 18.05
N ARG A 523 10.99 34.80 19.23
CA ARG A 523 10.40 35.94 19.95
C ARG A 523 11.43 36.95 20.47
N SER A 524 12.66 36.53 20.74
CA SER A 524 13.68 37.38 21.38
C SER A 524 14.64 38.06 20.41
N ILE A 525 14.71 37.59 19.16
CA ILE A 525 15.48 38.23 18.07
C ILE A 525 14.92 39.64 17.73
N SER A 526 13.67 39.92 18.11
CA SER A 526 13.00 41.22 17.91
C SER A 526 13.40 42.31 18.93
N ASP A 527 14.00 41.95 20.06
CA ASP A 527 14.35 42.89 21.15
C ASP A 527 15.85 43.23 21.20
N ARG A 528 16.21 44.43 21.68
CA ARG A 528 17.59 45.00 21.71
C ARG A 528 18.62 44.23 22.59
N GLN A 529 18.36 43.00 23.04
CA GLN A 529 19.27 42.17 23.87
C GLN A 529 20.07 41.15 23.05
N ARG A 530 20.76 41.62 22.00
CA ARG A 530 21.51 40.77 21.04
C ARG A 530 22.50 39.76 21.65
N PRO A 531 23.39 40.12 22.61
CA PRO A 531 24.50 39.23 22.97
C PRO A 531 24.08 37.96 23.72
N ASP A 532 23.08 38.06 24.60
CA ASP A 532 22.63 36.93 25.42
C ASP A 532 21.81 35.92 24.58
N VAL A 533 21.00 36.42 23.64
CA VAL A 533 20.23 35.58 22.71
C VAL A 533 21.16 34.91 21.70
N GLU A 534 22.11 35.64 21.11
CA GLU A 534 23.09 35.10 20.16
C GLU A 534 23.92 33.94 20.77
N ALA A 535 24.33 34.07 22.04
CA ALA A 535 25.06 33.01 22.73
C ALA A 535 24.22 31.73 22.90
N ILE A 536 22.93 31.86 23.21
CA ILE A 536 22.02 30.73 23.41
C ILE A 536 21.64 30.09 22.07
N VAL A 537 21.46 30.89 21.01
CA VAL A 537 21.27 30.39 19.63
C VAL A 537 22.48 29.58 19.18
N TYR A 538 23.69 30.08 19.41
CA TYR A 538 24.92 29.38 19.08
C TYR A 538 25.05 28.05 19.84
N GLN A 539 24.79 28.07 21.16
CA GLN A 539 24.77 26.85 21.98
C GLN A 539 23.71 25.86 21.51
N PHE A 540 22.50 26.33 21.20
CA PHE A 540 21.42 25.47 20.71
C PHE A 540 21.80 24.78 19.40
N GLY A 541 22.47 25.49 18.48
CA GLY A 541 23.05 24.92 17.27
C GLY A 541 24.03 23.78 17.57
N ILE A 542 25.00 24.03 18.46
CA ILE A 542 25.97 23.00 18.87
C ILE A 542 25.30 21.82 19.57
N CYS A 543 24.30 22.07 20.43
CA CYS A 543 23.55 21.03 21.12
C CYS A 543 22.85 20.09 20.15
N LYS A 544 22.23 20.63 19.09
CA LYS A 544 21.63 19.82 18.02
C LYS A 544 22.66 18.95 17.32
N GLU A 545 23.84 19.49 17.02
CA GLU A 545 24.94 18.69 16.45
C GLU A 545 25.46 17.60 17.40
N ILE A 546 25.64 17.92 18.69
CA ILE A 546 26.02 16.95 19.72
C ILE A 546 24.99 15.83 19.80
N TYR A 547 23.71 16.17 19.80
CA TYR A 547 22.60 15.22 19.81
C TYR A 547 22.69 14.28 18.60
N SER A 548 22.76 14.83 17.38
CA SER A 548 22.86 14.02 16.16
C SER A 548 24.10 13.12 16.14
N LEU A 549 25.25 13.60 16.62
CA LEU A 549 26.46 12.78 16.73
C LEU A 549 26.33 11.65 17.75
N ARG A 550 25.60 11.86 18.87
CA ARG A 550 25.33 10.81 19.86
C ARG A 550 24.40 9.75 19.30
N MET A 551 23.34 10.16 18.60
CA MET A 551 22.42 9.23 17.97
C MET A 551 23.13 8.40 16.89
N ASP A 552 23.93 9.01 16.00
CA ASP A 552 24.75 8.26 15.00
C ASP A 552 25.73 7.29 15.67
N TYR A 553 26.32 7.67 16.81
CA TYR A 553 27.17 6.77 17.59
C TYR A 553 26.41 5.59 18.19
N TRP A 554 25.23 5.84 18.77
CA TRP A 554 24.38 4.82 19.37
C TRP A 554 23.81 3.84 18.34
N GLU A 555 23.26 4.37 17.25
CA GLU A 555 22.71 3.62 16.12
C GLU A 555 23.77 2.70 15.49
N LYS A 556 25.03 3.15 15.43
CA LYS A 556 26.17 2.33 14.99
C LYS A 556 26.68 1.38 16.09
N GLY A 557 25.90 1.12 17.14
CA GLY A 557 26.21 0.13 18.20
C GLY A 557 27.14 0.62 19.30
N GLY A 558 27.47 1.91 19.34
CA GLY A 558 28.25 2.50 20.41
C GLY A 558 27.45 2.56 21.71
N ARG A 559 28.05 2.16 22.84
CA ARG A 559 27.38 2.14 24.17
C ARG A 559 28.05 3.02 25.23
N SER A 560 29.25 3.50 24.99
CA SER A 560 29.98 4.40 25.90
C SER A 560 29.53 5.86 25.71
N ASN A 561 29.42 6.67 26.77
CA ASN A 561 28.97 8.09 26.70
C ASN A 561 27.53 8.31 26.19
N THR A 562 26.66 7.31 26.30
CA THR A 562 25.25 7.41 25.85
C THR A 562 24.28 7.67 27.00
N SER A 563 24.77 7.66 28.24
CA SER A 563 24.01 8.03 29.43
C SER A 563 23.62 9.51 29.44
N LEU A 564 22.62 9.84 30.25
CA LEU A 564 22.19 11.21 30.52
C LEU A 564 23.37 12.09 30.96
N PHE A 565 23.48 13.30 30.42
CA PHE A 565 24.41 14.32 30.90
C PHE A 565 23.89 15.74 30.67
N GLU A 566 24.48 16.69 31.41
CA GLU A 566 24.08 18.10 31.39
C GLU A 566 25.27 18.98 30.96
N LEU A 567 24.98 20.07 30.23
CA LEU A 567 25.94 21.13 29.90
C LEU A 567 25.43 22.46 30.43
N ALA A 568 26.21 23.12 31.29
CA ALA A 568 25.89 24.45 31.81
C ALA A 568 26.00 25.51 30.69
N VAL A 569 25.04 26.44 30.65
CA VAL A 569 24.94 27.49 29.63
C VAL A 569 26.07 28.54 29.71
N ASP A 570 26.72 28.69 30.86
CA ASP A 570 27.70 29.76 31.08
C ASP A 570 29.03 29.58 30.33
N ASN A 571 29.33 28.39 29.80
CA ASN A 571 30.63 28.10 29.19
C ASN A 571 30.54 27.43 27.80
N VAL A 572 30.54 28.26 26.75
CA VAL A 572 30.50 27.83 25.34
C VAL A 572 31.65 26.88 24.96
N THR A 573 32.84 27.02 25.56
CA THR A 573 34.00 26.18 25.23
C THR A 573 33.80 24.71 25.60
N ILE A 574 32.94 24.43 26.60
CA ILE A 574 32.58 23.07 27.00
C ILE A 574 31.77 22.38 25.90
N PHE A 575 30.88 23.09 25.22
CA PHE A 575 30.05 22.54 24.13
C PHE A 575 30.93 22.09 22.96
N GLU A 576 31.83 22.94 22.49
CA GLU A 576 32.76 22.61 21.40
C GLU A 576 33.70 21.47 21.78
N THR A 577 34.22 21.49 23.01
CA THR A 577 35.06 20.39 23.53
C THR A 577 34.29 19.07 23.56
N ARG A 578 33.02 19.10 23.98
CA ARG A 578 32.16 17.91 24.03
C ARG A 578 31.81 17.40 22.63
N LYS A 579 31.44 18.30 21.72
CA LYS A 579 31.21 18.00 20.30
C LYS A 579 32.42 17.32 19.67
N LYS A 580 33.61 17.91 19.85
CA LYS A 580 34.88 17.34 19.35
C LYS A 580 35.14 15.94 19.94
N LYS A 581 34.98 15.76 21.25
CA LYS A 581 35.17 14.46 21.92
C LYS A 581 34.23 13.38 21.40
N ILE A 582 32.94 13.70 21.17
CA ILE A 582 31.96 12.72 20.64
C ILE A 582 32.26 12.41 19.18
N LYS A 583 32.62 13.43 18.38
CA LYS A 583 33.02 13.24 16.97
C LYS A 583 34.26 12.36 16.84
N GLU A 584 35.27 12.56 17.70
CA GLU A 584 36.46 11.72 17.77
C GLU A 584 36.12 10.29 18.19
N LEU A 585 35.27 10.13 19.22
CA LEU A 585 34.80 8.83 19.69
C LEU A 585 34.08 8.06 18.57
N LEU A 586 33.18 8.72 17.84
CA LEU A 586 32.49 8.15 16.69
C LEU A 586 33.46 7.76 15.56
N GLY A 587 34.48 8.57 15.29
CA GLY A 587 35.52 8.26 14.31
C GLY A 587 36.34 7.02 14.71
N ILE A 588 36.76 6.93 15.96
CA ILE A 588 37.47 5.77 16.52
C ILE A 588 36.57 4.53 16.44
N TRP A 589 35.31 4.64 16.86
CA TRP A 589 34.34 3.56 16.83
C TRP A 589 34.14 3.02 15.41
N LYS A 590 33.89 3.88 14.42
CA LYS A 590 33.77 3.49 13.01
C LYS A 590 35.00 2.72 12.51
N LYS A 591 36.21 3.16 12.90
CA LYS A 591 37.47 2.49 12.55
C LYS A 591 37.58 1.10 13.18
N GLU A 592 37.24 0.98 14.46
CA GLU A 592 37.27 -0.29 15.18
C GLU A 592 36.20 -1.26 14.68
N CYS A 593 34.98 -0.82 14.40
CA CYS A 593 33.94 -1.66 13.79
C CYS A 593 34.39 -2.25 12.46
N ARG A 594 35.07 -1.45 11.62
CA ARG A 594 35.67 -1.93 10.37
C ARG A 594 36.81 -2.92 10.61
N ARG A 595 37.66 -2.69 11.62
CA ARG A 595 38.71 -3.65 12.03
C ARG A 595 38.08 -4.98 12.44
N LEU A 596 37.07 -4.95 13.31
CA LEU A 596 36.37 -6.13 13.79
C LEU A 596 35.73 -6.92 12.65
N ARG A 597 35.05 -6.27 11.71
CA ARG A 597 34.46 -6.97 10.55
C ARG A 597 35.49 -7.60 9.62
N LYS A 598 36.70 -7.04 9.54
CA LYS A 598 37.82 -7.64 8.80
C LYS A 598 38.41 -8.85 9.52
N SER A 599 38.50 -8.78 10.85
CA SER A 599 39.03 -9.88 11.67
C SER A 599 38.03 -11.01 11.88
N TYR A 600 36.75 -10.68 11.98
CA TYR A 600 35.64 -11.56 12.32
C TYR A 600 34.54 -11.42 11.28
N PHE A 601 34.68 -12.15 10.19
CA PHE A 601 33.80 -12.00 9.04
C PHE A 601 32.32 -12.27 9.36
N GLY A 602 32.03 -13.17 10.32
CA GLY A 602 30.65 -13.44 10.77
C GLY A 602 29.93 -12.19 11.28
N LEU A 603 30.64 -11.16 11.75
CA LEU A 603 30.04 -9.89 12.18
C LEU A 603 29.46 -9.07 11.01
N THR A 604 29.77 -9.41 9.76
CA THR A 604 29.16 -8.73 8.60
C THR A 604 27.69 -9.11 8.40
N TYR A 605 27.16 -10.09 9.14
CA TYR A 605 25.74 -10.49 9.07
C TYR A 605 24.85 -9.69 10.03
N PHE A 606 25.44 -8.78 10.81
CA PHE A 606 24.76 -7.97 11.81
C PHE A 606 25.21 -6.51 11.69
N THR A 607 24.27 -5.58 11.87
CA THR A 607 24.61 -4.23 12.29
C THR A 607 25.28 -4.28 13.66
N MET A 608 26.09 -3.29 14.01
CA MET A 608 26.72 -3.28 15.34
C MET A 608 25.67 -3.14 16.44
N ASN A 609 24.53 -2.49 16.17
CA ASN A 609 23.42 -2.44 17.09
C ASN A 609 22.78 -3.81 17.34
N GLU A 610 22.53 -4.60 16.29
CA GLU A 610 22.06 -5.99 16.42
C GLU A 610 23.07 -6.86 17.16
N ALA A 611 24.37 -6.69 16.90
CA ALA A 611 25.43 -7.40 17.60
C ALA A 611 25.42 -7.10 19.11
N GLN A 612 25.20 -5.83 19.49
CA GLN A 612 25.06 -5.44 20.91
C GLN A 612 23.80 -6.04 21.55
N ASN A 613 22.68 -6.07 20.82
CA ASN A 613 21.45 -6.68 21.32
C ASN A 613 21.64 -8.19 21.52
N LEU A 614 22.34 -8.86 20.59
CA LEU A 614 22.68 -10.27 20.71
C LEU A 614 23.60 -10.53 21.92
N ILE A 615 24.58 -9.66 22.17
CA ILE A 615 25.42 -9.69 23.39
C ILE A 615 24.54 -9.61 24.64
N GLN A 616 23.60 -8.67 24.68
CA GLN A 616 22.68 -8.51 25.81
C GLN A 616 21.79 -9.76 26.00
N SER A 617 21.34 -10.40 24.91
CA SER A 617 20.61 -11.67 24.98
C SER A 617 21.47 -12.79 25.56
N PHE A 618 22.72 -12.91 25.11
CA PHE A 618 23.68 -13.87 25.67
C PHE A 618 23.90 -13.65 27.17
N ASP A 619 24.09 -12.40 27.60
CA ASP A 619 24.30 -12.06 29.01
C ASP A 619 23.08 -12.39 29.87
N SER A 620 21.90 -12.01 29.39
CA SER A 620 20.64 -12.25 30.08
C SER A 620 20.42 -13.75 30.29
N ILE A 621 20.69 -14.57 29.28
CA ILE A 621 20.60 -16.03 29.37
C ILE A 621 21.65 -16.59 30.32
N CYS A 622 22.90 -16.12 30.25
CA CYS A 622 23.98 -16.61 31.09
C CYS A 622 23.82 -16.28 32.57
N SER A 623 23.01 -15.26 32.90
CA SER A 623 22.64 -14.88 34.27
C SER A 623 21.65 -15.85 34.94
N LEU A 624 21.01 -16.73 34.15
CA LEU A 624 20.02 -17.70 34.62
C LEU A 624 20.63 -19.08 34.91
N ASP A 625 19.87 -19.87 35.68
CA ASP A 625 20.22 -21.25 36.02
C ASP A 625 20.18 -22.17 34.79
N ASP A 626 21.01 -23.22 34.81
CA ASP A 626 21.24 -24.10 33.65
C ASP A 626 19.99 -24.87 33.18
N GLN A 627 18.96 -24.99 34.04
CA GLN A 627 17.73 -25.72 33.76
C GLN A 627 16.93 -25.17 32.56
N HIS A 628 17.00 -23.85 32.29
CA HIS A 628 16.26 -23.21 31.20
C HIS A 628 17.17 -22.76 30.04
N LEU A 629 18.47 -23.06 30.12
CA LEU A 629 19.48 -22.51 29.22
C LEU A 629 19.28 -22.95 27.77
N SER A 630 18.96 -24.24 27.55
CA SER A 630 18.74 -24.80 26.22
C SER A 630 17.52 -24.17 25.54
N LEU A 631 16.40 -24.09 26.27
CA LEU A 631 15.15 -23.51 25.80
C LEU A 631 15.31 -22.03 25.41
N LEU A 632 15.93 -21.23 26.29
CA LEU A 632 16.14 -19.81 26.02
C LEU A 632 17.16 -19.56 24.91
N ALA A 633 18.20 -20.38 24.80
CA ALA A 633 19.17 -20.30 23.72
C ALA A 633 18.51 -20.60 22.35
N SER A 634 17.69 -21.64 22.28
CA SER A 634 16.89 -21.98 21.09
C SER A 634 15.95 -20.83 20.69
N LYS A 635 15.41 -20.10 21.66
CA LYS A 635 14.45 -19.00 21.41
C LYS A 635 15.11 -17.67 21.03
N LEU A 636 16.14 -17.24 21.75
CA LEU A 636 16.67 -15.88 21.64
C LEU A 636 17.98 -15.79 20.87
N ILE A 637 18.73 -16.89 20.72
CA ILE A 637 20.06 -16.89 20.09
C ILE A 637 20.03 -17.61 18.75
N LEU A 638 19.40 -18.78 18.68
CA LEU A 638 19.38 -19.62 17.48
C LEU A 638 18.89 -18.88 16.22
N PRO A 639 17.79 -18.10 16.23
CA PRO A 639 17.31 -17.43 15.02
C PRO A 639 18.34 -16.43 14.45
N PHE A 640 19.11 -15.76 15.31
CA PHE A 640 20.18 -14.86 14.89
C PHE A 640 21.36 -15.63 14.29
N LEU A 641 21.76 -16.73 14.92
CA LEU A 641 22.86 -17.57 14.41
C LEU A 641 22.48 -18.34 13.14
N GLN A 642 21.19 -18.62 12.92
CA GLN A 642 20.70 -19.21 11.67
C GLN A 642 20.85 -18.29 10.44
N ARG A 643 21.01 -16.98 10.63
CA ARG A 643 21.43 -16.06 9.56
C ARG A 643 22.83 -16.41 9.02
N LEU A 644 23.70 -16.95 9.88
CA LEU A 644 25.05 -17.39 9.51
C LEU A 644 25.02 -18.80 8.94
N ASN A 645 24.26 -19.70 9.56
CA ASN A 645 24.10 -21.08 9.10
C ASN A 645 22.67 -21.58 9.29
N TRP A 646 21.90 -21.66 8.20
CA TRP A 646 20.48 -22.01 8.27
C TRP A 646 20.21 -23.42 8.81
N SER A 647 21.16 -24.35 8.67
CA SER A 647 21.02 -25.74 9.14
C SER A 647 21.39 -25.90 10.62
N LEU A 648 21.80 -24.83 11.29
CA LEU A 648 22.11 -24.86 12.72
C LEU A 648 20.87 -25.21 13.54
N GLN A 649 21.00 -26.19 14.45
CA GLN A 649 19.94 -26.67 15.33
C GLN A 649 20.25 -26.47 16.82
N ASP A 650 21.52 -26.61 17.22
CA ASP A 650 21.96 -26.46 18.62
C ASP A 650 22.93 -25.29 18.77
N VAL A 651 22.61 -24.40 19.71
CA VAL A 651 23.41 -23.20 20.07
C VAL A 651 23.91 -23.24 21.51
N LEU A 652 23.60 -24.29 22.26
CA LEU A 652 24.06 -24.47 23.62
C LEU A 652 25.59 -24.46 23.76
N PRO A 653 26.39 -25.02 22.82
CA PRO A 653 27.85 -24.90 22.88
C PRO A 653 28.35 -23.45 22.82
N MET A 654 27.67 -22.59 22.05
CA MET A 654 28.01 -21.18 21.89
C MET A 654 27.66 -20.41 23.16
N VAL A 655 26.47 -20.67 23.73
CA VAL A 655 26.05 -20.07 25.01
C VAL A 655 26.95 -20.52 26.15
N ARG A 656 27.34 -21.79 26.23
CA ARG A 656 28.31 -22.29 27.23
C ARG A 656 29.69 -21.65 27.07
N THR A 657 30.12 -21.44 25.82
CA THR A 657 31.37 -20.72 25.51
C THR A 657 31.28 -19.27 25.98
N TRP A 658 30.16 -18.58 25.73
CA TRP A 658 29.90 -17.24 26.26
C TRP A 658 29.88 -17.22 27.79
N LYS A 659 29.17 -18.15 28.44
CA LYS A 659 29.04 -18.26 29.91
C LYS A 659 30.39 -18.44 30.60
N ARG A 660 31.31 -19.21 29.99
CA ARG A 660 32.68 -19.38 30.49
C ARG A 660 33.42 -18.04 30.51
N HIS A 661 33.36 -17.30 29.42
CA HIS A 661 33.96 -15.96 29.31
C HIS A 661 33.30 -14.94 30.26
N PHE A 662 31.98 -15.01 30.42
CA PHE A 662 31.21 -14.17 31.34
C PHE A 662 31.68 -14.35 32.79
N LYS A 663 31.95 -15.59 33.22
CA LYS A 663 32.45 -15.90 34.58
C LYS A 663 33.91 -15.48 34.81
N GLU A 664 34.74 -15.46 33.76
CA GLU A 664 36.17 -15.16 33.84
C GLU A 664 36.49 -13.65 33.97
N ARG A 665 35.56 -12.74 33.64
CA ARG A 665 35.79 -11.28 33.71
C ARG A 665 34.56 -10.54 34.25
N ALA A 666 34.31 -10.66 35.55
CA ALA A 666 33.29 -9.88 36.26
C ALA A 666 33.75 -8.45 36.64
N THR A 667 34.97 -8.05 36.31
CA THR A 667 35.52 -6.73 36.67
C THR A 667 36.18 -6.07 35.45
N ASN A 668 35.51 -5.04 34.91
CA ASN A 668 35.90 -4.19 33.77
C ASN A 668 35.98 -4.89 32.40
N SER A 669 34.84 -5.12 31.73
CA SER A 669 34.84 -5.48 30.30
C SER A 669 34.51 -4.26 29.42
N ASP A 670 35.49 -3.77 28.68
CA ASP A 670 35.30 -2.84 27.58
C ASP A 670 34.35 -3.43 26.51
N ASN A 671 33.43 -2.61 25.97
CA ASN A 671 32.43 -3.01 24.98
C ASN A 671 33.07 -3.69 23.76
N MET A 672 34.28 -3.25 23.36
CA MET A 672 35.01 -3.87 22.25
C MET A 672 35.41 -5.31 22.52
N SER A 673 35.87 -5.63 23.73
CA SER A 673 36.26 -7.00 24.06
C SER A 673 35.08 -7.97 23.96
N ARG A 674 33.86 -7.50 24.23
CA ARG A 674 32.64 -8.31 24.11
C ARG A 674 32.27 -8.56 22.65
N LEU A 675 32.42 -7.53 21.80
CA LEU A 675 32.24 -7.67 20.36
C LEU A 675 33.28 -8.60 19.72
N GLU A 676 34.53 -8.58 20.17
CA GLU A 676 35.56 -9.54 19.72
C GLU A 676 35.17 -10.97 20.07
N LYS A 677 34.67 -11.21 21.29
CA LYS A 677 34.19 -12.52 21.72
C LYS A 677 32.96 -12.98 20.94
N LEU A 678 32.04 -12.06 20.66
CA LEU A 678 30.91 -12.38 19.79
C LEU A 678 31.43 -12.73 18.40
N GLY A 679 32.38 -11.95 17.89
CA GLY A 679 33.12 -12.17 16.65
C GLY A 679 33.70 -13.58 16.54
N ASP A 680 34.38 -14.06 17.60
CA ASP A 680 34.91 -15.43 17.69
C ASP A 680 33.79 -16.48 17.51
N ILE A 681 32.66 -16.30 18.19
CA ILE A 681 31.52 -17.23 18.14
C ILE A 681 30.87 -17.23 16.77
N VAL A 682 30.49 -16.06 16.25
CA VAL A 682 29.77 -15.96 14.97
C VAL A 682 30.65 -16.39 13.79
N THR A 683 31.97 -16.16 13.89
CA THR A 683 32.92 -16.63 12.88
C THR A 683 32.99 -18.15 12.85
N LYS A 684 33.03 -18.82 14.01
CA LYS A 684 32.98 -20.28 14.07
C LYS A 684 31.69 -20.84 13.46
N VAL A 685 30.53 -20.25 13.79
CA VAL A 685 29.25 -20.67 13.21
C VAL A 685 29.26 -20.51 11.68
N TRP A 686 29.79 -19.39 11.21
CA TRP A 686 29.90 -19.09 9.79
C TRP A 686 30.86 -20.02 9.03
N GLU A 687 31.98 -20.44 9.65
CA GLU A 687 32.94 -21.37 9.03
C GLU A 687 32.32 -22.74 8.69
N TYR A 688 31.30 -23.16 9.46
CA TYR A 688 30.52 -24.37 9.19
C TYR A 688 29.22 -24.10 8.39
N SER A 689 29.07 -22.90 7.82
CA SER A 689 27.86 -22.49 7.11
C SER A 689 27.61 -23.30 5.85
N GLU A 690 26.38 -23.78 5.69
CA GLU A 690 25.92 -24.39 4.45
C GLU A 690 25.22 -23.40 3.50
N ASN A 691 25.14 -22.11 3.86
CA ASN A 691 24.35 -21.11 3.12
C ASN A 691 24.82 -20.93 1.67
N ASN A 692 26.13 -21.08 1.42
CA ASN A 692 26.74 -20.92 0.10
C ASN A 692 27.06 -22.26 -0.58
N LYS A 693 26.56 -23.39 -0.07
CA LYS A 693 26.88 -24.73 -0.60
C LYS A 693 26.43 -24.93 -2.04
N ASN A 694 25.34 -24.29 -2.47
CA ASN A 694 24.82 -24.43 -3.83
C ASN A 694 25.30 -23.32 -4.78
N ALA A 695 26.13 -22.39 -4.30
CA ALA A 695 26.65 -21.31 -5.14
C ALA A 695 27.60 -21.85 -6.24
N PRO A 696 27.60 -21.23 -7.43
CA PRO A 696 28.42 -21.68 -8.55
C PRO A 696 29.91 -21.57 -8.23
N ASN A 697 30.70 -22.48 -8.80
CA ASN A 697 32.16 -22.41 -8.71
C ASN A 697 32.68 -21.13 -9.37
N LYS A 698 33.80 -20.62 -8.88
CA LYS A 698 34.47 -19.41 -9.39
C LYS A 698 34.78 -19.48 -10.89
N ASP A 699 35.07 -20.67 -11.40
CA ASP A 699 35.48 -20.89 -12.78
C ASP A 699 34.30 -21.12 -13.75
N LEU A 700 33.07 -21.23 -13.25
CA LEU A 700 31.89 -21.42 -14.09
C LEU A 700 31.49 -20.11 -14.78
N GLU A 701 31.44 -20.10 -16.11
CA GLU A 701 30.94 -18.94 -16.85
C GLU A 701 29.45 -18.72 -16.56
N LEU A 702 29.10 -17.49 -16.15
CA LEU A 702 27.73 -17.07 -15.93
C LEU A 702 27.28 -16.29 -17.17
N HIS A 703 26.55 -16.94 -18.07
CA HIS A 703 26.09 -16.31 -19.32
C HIS A 703 25.22 -15.05 -19.10
N SER A 704 24.61 -14.90 -17.92
CA SER A 704 23.70 -13.81 -17.56
C SER A 704 24.28 -12.74 -16.65
N LEU A 705 25.50 -12.89 -16.11
CA LEU A 705 26.06 -11.97 -15.10
C LEU A 705 27.57 -11.80 -15.28
N ARG A 706 28.07 -10.56 -15.21
CA ARG A 706 29.51 -10.30 -15.24
C ARG A 706 30.09 -10.26 -13.82
N ARG A 707 31.15 -11.05 -13.63
CA ARG A 707 31.91 -11.13 -12.38
C ARG A 707 32.84 -9.93 -12.20
N GLY A 708 33.17 -9.62 -10.96
CA GLY A 708 34.15 -8.58 -10.60
C GLY A 708 33.66 -7.14 -10.84
N ARG A 709 32.39 -6.96 -11.17
CA ARG A 709 31.73 -5.65 -11.33
C ARG A 709 30.28 -5.71 -10.88
N PRO A 710 29.66 -4.57 -10.52
CA PRO A 710 28.21 -4.52 -10.34
C PRO A 710 27.48 -4.84 -11.66
N ASN A 711 26.29 -5.42 -11.57
CA ASN A 711 25.38 -5.63 -12.69
C ASN A 711 24.11 -4.84 -12.40
N LEU A 712 23.93 -3.69 -13.08
CA LEU A 712 22.76 -2.83 -12.89
C LEU A 712 21.60 -3.33 -13.76
N PHE A 713 20.47 -3.62 -13.13
CA PHE A 713 19.22 -3.97 -13.79
C PHE A 713 18.20 -2.86 -13.57
N LEU A 714 17.63 -2.36 -14.66
CA LEU A 714 16.57 -1.35 -14.65
C LEU A 714 15.26 -2.00 -15.10
N SER A 715 14.28 -2.09 -14.20
CA SER A 715 12.95 -2.67 -14.48
C SER A 715 11.88 -1.62 -14.20
N LYS A 716 11.05 -1.28 -15.19
CA LYS A 716 10.07 -0.17 -15.10
C LYS A 716 8.64 -0.61 -14.74
N HIS A 717 8.42 -1.87 -14.34
CA HIS A 717 7.07 -2.47 -14.30
C HIS A 717 6.75 -3.33 -13.07
N GLY A 718 7.39 -3.11 -11.92
CA GLY A 718 7.08 -3.87 -10.70
C GLY A 718 7.49 -5.34 -10.76
N LYS A 719 8.49 -5.66 -11.59
CA LYS A 719 8.99 -7.03 -11.83
C LYS A 719 10.36 -7.28 -11.19
N GLU A 720 10.83 -6.37 -10.33
CA GLU A 720 12.18 -6.38 -9.78
C GLU A 720 12.43 -7.63 -8.94
N LEU A 721 11.47 -8.01 -8.10
CA LEU A 721 11.57 -9.21 -7.27
C LEU A 721 11.52 -10.50 -8.11
N ASN A 722 10.74 -10.53 -9.19
CA ASN A 722 10.72 -11.68 -10.12
C ASN A 722 12.10 -11.84 -10.76
N LEU A 723 12.71 -10.74 -11.20
CA LEU A 723 14.07 -10.75 -11.72
C LEU A 723 15.07 -11.29 -10.69
N VAL A 724 15.00 -10.84 -9.43
CA VAL A 724 15.87 -11.38 -8.37
C VAL A 724 15.67 -12.90 -8.24
N VAL A 725 14.43 -13.36 -8.13
CA VAL A 725 14.12 -14.79 -8.03
C VAL A 725 14.67 -15.58 -9.21
N ASP A 726 14.54 -15.06 -10.43
CA ASP A 726 15.00 -15.71 -11.64
C ASP A 726 16.52 -15.73 -11.78
N LEU A 727 17.22 -14.68 -11.32
CA LEU A 727 18.67 -14.67 -11.19
C LEU A 727 19.15 -15.78 -10.24
N PHE A 728 18.54 -15.91 -9.06
CA PHE A 728 18.91 -16.97 -8.12
C PHE A 728 18.60 -18.38 -8.65
N LYS A 729 17.43 -18.58 -9.29
CA LYS A 729 17.08 -19.83 -9.97
C LYS A 729 18.10 -20.22 -11.03
N SER A 730 18.55 -19.26 -11.85
CA SER A 730 19.54 -19.50 -12.90
C SER A 730 20.88 -20.01 -12.36
N LEU A 731 21.17 -19.73 -11.09
CA LEU A 731 22.37 -20.17 -10.38
C LEU A 731 22.13 -21.37 -9.46
N SER A 732 20.94 -21.99 -9.50
CA SER A 732 20.52 -23.03 -8.55
C SER A 732 20.67 -22.63 -7.08
N MET A 733 20.54 -21.32 -6.79
CA MET A 733 20.61 -20.76 -5.45
C MET A 733 19.21 -20.44 -4.93
N ILE A 734 19.05 -20.50 -3.60
CA ILE A 734 17.84 -20.03 -2.91
C ILE A 734 18.17 -18.63 -2.38
N PRO A 735 17.39 -17.59 -2.73
CA PRO A 735 17.61 -16.25 -2.18
C PRO A 735 17.34 -16.25 -0.68
N ARG A 736 18.26 -15.65 0.09
CA ARG A 736 18.16 -15.48 1.55
C ARG A 736 18.49 -14.04 1.94
N THR A 737 18.18 -13.66 3.18
CA THR A 737 18.34 -12.29 3.69
C THR A 737 19.79 -11.83 3.71
N GLU A 738 20.75 -12.73 3.82
CA GLU A 738 22.17 -12.37 3.71
C GLU A 738 22.61 -12.04 2.28
N HIS A 739 21.90 -12.57 1.27
CA HIS A 739 22.19 -12.40 -0.16
C HIS A 739 21.38 -11.28 -0.79
N VAL A 740 20.14 -11.07 -0.36
CA VAL A 740 19.23 -10.07 -0.93
C VAL A 740 18.91 -9.01 0.12
N LEU A 741 19.30 -7.77 -0.15
CA LEU A 741 18.92 -6.61 0.65
C LEU A 741 17.88 -5.79 -0.10
N ILE A 742 16.65 -5.78 0.43
CA ILE A 742 15.56 -4.94 -0.08
C ILE A 742 15.62 -3.60 0.66
N CYS A 743 15.89 -2.53 -0.09
CA CYS A 743 15.96 -1.19 0.48
C CYS A 743 14.56 -0.66 0.80
N LYS A 744 14.45 -0.05 1.99
CA LYS A 744 13.31 0.72 2.48
C LYS A 744 13.81 2.05 3.04
N GLU A 745 12.90 2.94 3.40
CA GLU A 745 13.25 4.26 3.94
C GLU A 745 14.11 4.17 5.22
N THR A 746 13.89 3.12 6.02
CA THR A 746 14.63 2.84 7.26
C THR A 746 15.90 2.01 7.06
N THR A 747 16.24 1.61 5.83
CA THR A 747 17.50 0.89 5.56
C THR A 747 18.68 1.83 5.80
N THR A 748 19.64 1.36 6.59
CA THR A 748 20.80 2.13 7.01
C THR A 748 21.99 1.96 6.05
N GLU A 749 22.89 2.94 6.09
CA GLU A 749 24.20 2.86 5.42
C GLU A 749 24.99 1.60 5.85
N GLU A 750 24.90 1.22 7.13
CA GLU A 750 25.66 0.11 7.70
C GLU A 750 25.22 -1.26 7.16
N GLU A 751 23.92 -1.48 6.96
CA GLU A 751 23.41 -2.72 6.37
C GLU A 751 23.95 -2.95 4.95
N ILE A 752 24.01 -1.87 4.17
CA ILE A 752 24.55 -1.89 2.80
C ILE A 752 26.08 -2.10 2.85
N GLU A 753 26.81 -1.40 3.72
CA GLU A 753 28.25 -1.61 3.92
C GLU A 753 28.54 -3.08 4.29
N CYS A 754 27.76 -3.65 5.21
CA CYS A 754 27.84 -5.06 5.60
C CYS A 754 27.65 -6.01 4.41
N MET A 755 26.62 -5.78 3.58
CA MET A 755 26.39 -6.60 2.39
C MET A 755 27.56 -6.49 1.39
N LEU A 756 28.07 -5.27 1.14
CA LEU A 756 29.21 -5.07 0.24
C LEU A 756 30.48 -5.75 0.77
N LEU A 757 30.72 -5.73 2.09
CA LEU A 757 31.81 -6.47 2.70
C LEU A 757 31.64 -7.99 2.51
N ARG A 758 30.41 -8.52 2.57
CA ARG A 758 30.13 -9.94 2.27
C ARG A 758 30.45 -10.29 0.81
N VAL A 759 30.00 -9.46 -0.13
CA VAL A 759 30.28 -9.58 -1.56
C VAL A 759 31.78 -9.68 -1.83
N LEU A 760 32.56 -8.77 -1.23
CA LEU A 760 34.00 -8.69 -1.45
C LEU A 760 34.74 -9.87 -0.80
N HIS A 761 34.38 -10.25 0.43
CA HIS A 761 35.10 -11.26 1.18
C HIS A 761 34.86 -12.70 0.67
N CYS A 762 33.68 -13.01 0.14
CA CYS A 762 33.41 -14.34 -0.46
C CYS A 762 34.39 -14.69 -1.58
N THR A 763 34.95 -13.70 -2.28
CA THR A 763 35.96 -13.91 -3.33
C THR A 763 37.31 -14.39 -2.80
N LEU A 764 37.63 -14.19 -1.52
CA LEU A 764 38.96 -14.45 -0.96
C LEU A 764 39.11 -15.84 -0.33
N ARG A 765 38.00 -16.49 0.09
CA ARG A 765 38.05 -17.71 0.92
C ARG A 765 37.21 -18.90 0.44
N SER A 766 36.33 -18.72 -0.55
CA SER A 766 35.49 -19.81 -1.06
C SER A 766 35.77 -20.07 -2.53
N ASP A 767 35.81 -21.32 -2.97
CA ASP A 767 35.82 -21.65 -4.40
C ASP A 767 34.47 -21.37 -5.08
N LYS A 768 33.48 -20.95 -4.29
CA LYS A 768 32.13 -20.61 -4.73
C LYS A 768 31.90 -19.11 -4.74
N THR A 769 31.02 -18.68 -5.62
CA THR A 769 30.69 -17.27 -5.82
C THR A 769 29.18 -17.07 -5.69
N PRO A 770 28.69 -16.77 -4.48
CA PRO A 770 27.28 -16.45 -4.31
C PRO A 770 26.91 -15.13 -4.98
N LEU A 771 25.69 -15.07 -5.51
CA LEU A 771 25.05 -13.83 -5.98
C LEU A 771 24.53 -13.03 -4.79
N TYR A 772 24.79 -11.73 -4.80
CA TYR A 772 24.17 -10.76 -3.91
C TYR A 772 23.34 -9.75 -4.71
N CYS A 773 22.21 -9.29 -4.15
CA CYS A 773 21.31 -8.34 -4.78
C CYS A 773 21.00 -7.17 -3.84
N LEU A 774 21.19 -5.94 -4.34
CA LEU A 774 20.61 -4.73 -3.76
C LEU A 774 19.35 -4.38 -4.54
N VAL A 775 18.20 -4.26 -3.89
CA VAL A 775 16.91 -4.04 -4.56
C VAL A 775 16.31 -2.70 -4.12
N TRP A 776 15.86 -1.91 -5.08
CA TRP A 776 15.21 -0.59 -4.92
C TRP A 776 16.03 0.45 -4.15
N PRO A 777 17.29 0.74 -4.52
CA PRO A 777 18.07 1.80 -3.86
C PRO A 777 17.40 3.18 -3.85
N GLU A 778 16.44 3.43 -4.74
CA GLU A 778 15.58 4.62 -4.76
C GLU A 778 14.64 4.77 -3.56
N LYS A 779 14.44 3.71 -2.77
CA LYS A 779 13.64 3.78 -1.52
C LYS A 779 14.44 4.27 -0.32
N LEU A 780 15.75 4.48 -0.46
CA LEU A 780 16.61 5.03 0.59
C LEU A 780 16.36 6.54 0.75
N ARG A 781 16.47 7.04 1.98
CA ARG A 781 16.54 8.48 2.23
C ARG A 781 17.72 9.10 1.49
N MET A 782 17.56 10.34 1.03
CA MET A 782 18.58 11.02 0.22
C MET A 782 19.94 11.10 0.92
N GLU A 783 19.97 11.32 2.24
CA GLU A 783 21.22 11.38 3.02
C GLU A 783 21.93 10.02 3.07
N VAL A 784 21.15 8.93 3.15
CA VAL A 784 21.69 7.56 3.15
C VAL A 784 22.15 7.18 1.75
N LEU A 785 21.35 7.46 0.73
CA LEU A 785 21.68 7.20 -0.67
C LEU A 785 23.00 7.87 -1.06
N SER A 786 23.21 9.13 -0.69
CA SER A 786 24.47 9.84 -0.96
C SER A 786 25.68 9.12 -0.34
N LYS A 787 25.56 8.61 0.89
CA LYS A 787 26.63 7.83 1.54
C LYS A 787 26.83 6.47 0.85
N VAL A 788 25.75 5.83 0.43
CA VAL A 788 25.80 4.55 -0.30
C VAL A 788 26.52 4.71 -1.64
N VAL A 789 26.27 5.78 -2.39
CA VAL A 789 27.00 6.09 -3.63
C VAL A 789 28.51 6.21 -3.33
N GLN A 790 28.89 6.89 -2.25
CA GLN A 790 30.28 6.99 -1.82
C GLN A 790 30.87 5.63 -1.39
N LEU A 791 30.08 4.76 -0.75
CA LEU A 791 30.51 3.40 -0.41
C LEU A 791 30.77 2.56 -1.66
N PHE A 792 29.87 2.59 -2.65
CA PHE A 792 30.09 1.91 -3.93
C PHE A 792 31.34 2.45 -4.63
N GLN A 793 31.51 3.77 -4.66
CA GLN A 793 32.71 4.39 -5.19
C GLN A 793 33.97 3.91 -4.45
N GLY A 794 34.01 3.99 -3.12
CA GLY A 794 35.20 3.66 -2.33
C GLY A 794 35.54 2.17 -2.28
N LEU A 795 34.53 1.30 -2.24
CA LEU A 795 34.72 -0.15 -2.07
C LEU A 795 34.80 -0.91 -3.41
N LEU A 796 34.01 -0.52 -4.41
CA LEU A 796 33.84 -1.28 -5.65
C LEU A 796 34.41 -0.60 -6.90
N LEU A 797 34.33 0.74 -7.01
CA LEU A 797 34.64 1.45 -8.26
C LEU A 797 36.03 2.13 -8.29
N THR A 798 36.54 2.58 -7.14
CA THR A 798 37.78 3.40 -7.05
C THR A 798 38.99 2.59 -6.58
N SER A 799 38.79 1.41 -5.99
CA SER A 799 39.87 0.53 -5.51
C SER A 799 40.57 -0.19 -6.67
N LEU A 800 41.34 0.57 -7.47
CA LEU A 800 42.33 0.11 -8.44
C LEU A 800 43.54 -0.62 -7.80
N GLN A 801 43.56 -0.81 -6.48
CA GLN A 801 44.65 -1.48 -5.78
C GLN A 801 44.42 -3.00 -5.71
N SER A 802 45.08 -3.64 -6.67
CA SER A 802 45.31 -5.07 -6.90
C SER A 802 44.22 -5.80 -7.69
N ARG A 803 44.65 -6.38 -8.80
CA ARG A 803 43.93 -7.30 -9.70
C ARG A 803 43.57 -8.63 -9.00
N ALA A 804 43.14 -8.60 -7.74
CA ALA A 804 43.03 -9.77 -6.85
C ALA A 804 41.60 -10.08 -6.32
N THR A 805 40.54 -9.40 -6.77
CA THR A 805 39.14 -9.66 -6.29
C THR A 805 38.19 -10.10 -7.40
N SER A 806 38.73 -10.69 -8.46
CA SER A 806 38.07 -10.84 -9.77
C SER A 806 37.05 -11.98 -9.85
N TYR A 807 36.18 -12.18 -8.87
CA TYR A 807 35.10 -13.16 -9.01
C TYR A 807 33.76 -12.77 -8.35
N TYR A 808 33.58 -11.61 -7.70
CA TYR A 808 32.28 -11.35 -7.03
C TYR A 808 31.12 -11.21 -8.01
N VAL A 809 29.92 -11.55 -7.56
CA VAL A 809 28.68 -11.41 -8.35
C VAL A 809 27.70 -10.57 -7.55
N LEU A 810 27.52 -9.31 -7.98
CA LEU A 810 26.61 -8.34 -7.37
C LEU A 810 25.64 -7.83 -8.43
N ALA A 811 24.35 -7.88 -8.13
CA ALA A 811 23.29 -7.25 -8.91
C ALA A 811 22.72 -6.05 -8.13
N VAL A 812 22.46 -4.96 -8.83
CA VAL A 812 21.71 -3.81 -8.31
C VAL A 812 20.45 -3.72 -9.15
N VAL A 813 19.29 -3.92 -8.55
CA VAL A 813 18.00 -3.90 -9.23
C VAL A 813 17.27 -2.64 -8.81
N SER A 814 17.06 -1.73 -9.74
CA SER A 814 16.39 -0.46 -9.51
C SER A 814 15.22 -0.28 -10.47
N SER A 815 14.17 0.40 -10.01
CA SER A 815 13.05 0.83 -10.83
C SER A 815 13.18 2.26 -11.35
N ASP A 816 14.15 3.01 -10.82
CA ASP A 816 14.38 4.41 -11.14
C ASP A 816 15.78 4.63 -11.74
N GLU A 817 15.81 4.91 -13.04
CA GLU A 817 17.05 5.23 -13.76
C GLU A 817 17.67 6.58 -13.36
N CYS A 818 16.87 7.45 -12.72
CA CYS A 818 17.29 8.76 -12.25
C CYS A 818 17.83 8.75 -10.82
N ASN A 819 17.80 7.62 -10.11
CA ASN A 819 18.40 7.49 -8.79
C ASN A 819 19.93 7.68 -8.85
N ASP A 820 20.53 8.34 -7.85
CA ASP A 820 21.98 8.66 -7.85
C ASP A 820 22.86 7.41 -7.97
N LEU A 821 22.49 6.30 -7.31
CA LEU A 821 23.24 5.06 -7.41
C LEU A 821 23.08 4.43 -8.80
N ALA A 822 21.87 4.38 -9.35
CA ALA A 822 21.62 3.88 -10.69
C ALA A 822 22.40 4.69 -11.75
N ARG A 823 22.37 6.02 -11.66
CA ARG A 823 23.16 6.94 -12.51
C ARG A 823 24.66 6.65 -12.41
N SER A 824 25.19 6.47 -11.19
CA SER A 824 26.60 6.14 -10.99
C SER A 824 27.00 4.78 -11.59
N LEU A 825 26.04 3.87 -11.71
CA LEU A 825 26.22 2.51 -12.23
C LEU A 825 25.80 2.34 -13.70
N GLN A 826 25.50 3.42 -14.43
CA GLN A 826 24.95 3.33 -15.79
C GLN A 826 25.86 2.58 -16.76
N ASN A 827 27.18 2.70 -16.60
CA ASN A 827 28.19 1.97 -17.40
C ASN A 827 28.21 0.45 -17.13
N TYR A 828 27.52 0.02 -16.07
CA TYR A 828 27.38 -1.37 -15.63
C TYR A 828 25.98 -1.94 -15.90
N LYS A 829 25.16 -1.23 -16.68
CA LYS A 829 23.82 -1.66 -17.07
C LYS A 829 23.86 -3.00 -17.81
N TRP A 830 22.96 -3.88 -17.42
CA TRP A 830 22.68 -5.15 -18.06
C TRP A 830 21.37 -5.06 -18.85
N ASN A 831 21.38 -5.47 -20.12
CA ASN A 831 20.16 -5.57 -20.92
C ASN A 831 19.61 -6.99 -20.76
N VAL A 832 18.44 -7.11 -20.13
CA VAL A 832 17.73 -8.39 -20.00
C VAL A 832 16.90 -8.59 -21.27
N ASP A 833 17.17 -9.66 -22.02
CA ASP A 833 16.20 -10.15 -23.00
C ASP A 833 14.96 -10.62 -22.24
N ASN A 834 13.78 -10.16 -22.67
CA ASN A 834 12.47 -10.32 -22.02
C ASN A 834 11.98 -11.77 -21.81
N SER A 835 12.83 -12.79 -21.91
CA SER A 835 12.47 -14.21 -21.97
C SER A 835 12.36 -14.91 -20.61
N ILE A 836 12.50 -14.22 -19.48
CA ILE A 836 12.43 -14.85 -18.16
C ILE A 836 11.40 -14.12 -17.31
N TYR A 837 10.12 -14.47 -17.50
CA TYR A 837 9.07 -14.15 -16.55
C TYR A 837 8.06 -15.31 -16.51
N ASN A 838 8.32 -16.28 -15.63
CA ASN A 838 7.24 -17.15 -15.16
C ASN A 838 6.62 -16.48 -13.93
N VAL A 839 5.60 -15.68 -14.19
CA VAL A 839 4.73 -15.15 -13.13
C VAL A 839 3.90 -16.32 -12.62
N LEU A 840 4.05 -16.64 -11.33
CA LEU A 840 3.02 -17.37 -10.61
C LEU A 840 1.83 -16.42 -10.47
N ASP A 841 0.95 -16.43 -11.47
CA ASP A 841 -0.32 -15.75 -11.41
C ASP A 841 -1.20 -16.52 -10.41
N ILE A 842 -1.11 -16.16 -9.13
CA ILE A 842 -2.07 -16.62 -8.13
C ILE A 842 -3.31 -15.75 -8.35
N GLY A 843 -4.08 -16.12 -9.37
CA GLY A 843 -5.36 -15.49 -9.67
C GLY A 843 -6.18 -15.30 -8.39
N GLN A 844 -6.94 -14.21 -8.34
CA GLN A 844 -7.99 -14.04 -7.35
C GLN A 844 -9.03 -15.16 -7.55
N SER A 845 -8.80 -16.32 -6.94
CA SER A 845 -9.76 -17.41 -6.86
C SER A 845 -10.32 -17.49 -5.45
N MET A 846 -11.61 -17.74 -5.36
CA MET A 846 -12.28 -18.21 -4.15
C MET A 846 -11.66 -19.53 -3.64
N GLY A 847 -11.84 -19.82 -2.35
CA GLY A 847 -11.47 -21.12 -1.77
C GLY A 847 -10.08 -21.24 -1.16
N LYS A 848 -9.29 -20.15 -1.07
CA LYS A 848 -7.93 -20.17 -0.48
C LYS A 848 -7.97 -20.58 1.00
N THR A 849 -8.84 -19.96 1.80
CA THR A 849 -9.03 -20.32 3.22
C THR A 849 -9.54 -21.75 3.38
N TRP A 850 -10.45 -22.20 2.50
CA TRP A 850 -10.93 -23.59 2.52
C TRP A 850 -9.81 -24.58 2.18
N THR A 851 -9.00 -24.28 1.15
CA THR A 851 -7.86 -25.11 0.75
C THR A 851 -6.84 -25.20 1.89
N ILE A 852 -6.56 -24.09 2.57
CA ILE A 852 -5.71 -24.07 3.77
C ILE A 852 -6.32 -24.93 4.88
N LYS A 853 -7.60 -24.73 5.23
CA LYS A 853 -8.30 -25.53 6.27
C LYS A 853 -8.38 -27.01 5.93
N TYR A 854 -8.64 -27.36 4.66
CA TYR A 854 -8.65 -28.74 4.17
C TYR A 854 -7.26 -29.37 4.29
N ASN A 855 -6.22 -28.67 3.80
CA ASN A 855 -4.84 -29.13 3.93
C ASN A 855 -4.43 -29.28 5.41
N THR A 856 -4.80 -28.35 6.29
CA THR A 856 -4.56 -28.43 7.73
C THR A 856 -5.27 -29.64 8.35
N LYS A 857 -6.51 -29.93 7.94
CA LYS A 857 -7.26 -31.12 8.38
C LYS A 857 -6.59 -32.41 7.91
N THR A 858 -6.17 -32.47 6.64
CA THR A 858 -5.43 -33.61 6.08
C THR A 858 -4.09 -33.79 6.79
N LEU A 859 -3.36 -32.71 7.08
CA LEU A 859 -2.13 -32.72 7.87
C LEU A 859 -2.39 -33.30 9.27
N ARG A 860 -3.42 -32.82 9.99
CA ARG A 860 -3.82 -33.33 11.31
C ARG A 860 -4.20 -34.81 11.30
N GLN A 861 -4.81 -35.29 10.23
CA GLN A 861 -5.15 -36.72 10.08
C GLN A 861 -3.93 -37.60 9.79
N ASN A 862 -2.91 -37.04 9.14
CA ASN A 862 -1.73 -37.78 8.67
C ASN A 862 -0.50 -37.65 9.59
N THR A 863 -0.60 -36.92 10.70
CA THR A 863 0.50 -36.74 11.66
C THR A 863 0.07 -37.05 13.08
N ILE A 864 1.02 -37.56 13.86
CA ILE A 864 0.88 -37.81 15.31
C ILE A 864 1.21 -36.57 16.14
N LYS A 865 1.78 -35.52 15.50
CA LYS A 865 2.19 -34.27 16.15
C LYS A 865 1.02 -33.29 16.24
N HIS A 866 0.98 -32.48 17.29
CA HIS A 866 0.02 -31.38 17.38
C HIS A 866 0.26 -30.37 16.24
N VAL A 867 -0.80 -30.03 15.49
CA VAL A 867 -0.74 -29.04 14.39
C VAL A 867 -1.54 -27.81 14.78
N GLU A 868 -0.83 -26.74 15.10
CA GLU A 868 -1.39 -25.43 15.38
C GLU A 868 -1.59 -24.63 14.08
N GLU A 869 -2.70 -23.90 13.98
CA GLU A 869 -3.02 -23.04 12.84
C GLU A 869 -2.99 -21.59 13.31
N ILE A 870 -2.12 -20.79 12.72
CA ILE A 870 -1.94 -19.37 13.06
C ILE A 870 -2.43 -18.54 11.87
N CYS A 871 -3.44 -17.71 12.10
CA CYS A 871 -4.00 -16.82 11.10
C CYS A 871 -3.51 -15.39 11.37
N VAL A 872 -2.65 -14.88 10.49
CA VAL A 872 -2.20 -13.47 10.51
C VAL A 872 -2.99 -12.71 9.44
N ARG A 873 -3.70 -11.65 9.84
CA ARG A 873 -4.53 -10.83 8.95
C ARG A 873 -3.86 -9.49 8.69
N PHE A 874 -3.81 -9.09 7.42
CA PHE A 874 -3.28 -7.81 6.98
C PHE A 874 -4.46 -6.92 6.56
N ASN A 875 -4.88 -5.98 7.42
CA ASN A 875 -6.07 -5.14 7.19
C ASN A 875 -5.73 -3.69 6.78
N SER A 876 -4.46 -3.31 6.84
CA SER A 876 -3.94 -2.00 6.45
C SER A 876 -3.58 -1.97 4.95
N SER A 877 -3.53 -0.77 4.37
CA SER A 877 -3.06 -0.57 2.99
C SER A 877 -1.59 -0.92 2.80
N ASP A 878 -0.79 -0.80 3.88
CA ASP A 878 0.61 -1.21 3.94
C ASP A 878 0.77 -2.45 4.82
N ILE A 879 1.64 -3.39 4.44
CA ILE A 879 1.92 -4.57 5.29
C ILE A 879 2.77 -4.14 6.49
N ASP A 880 2.22 -4.25 7.70
CA ASP A 880 2.98 -4.10 8.94
C ASP A 880 3.80 -5.37 9.20
N TRP A 881 5.03 -5.36 8.67
CA TRP A 881 5.99 -6.44 8.86
C TRP A 881 6.42 -6.60 10.32
N GLU A 882 6.44 -5.53 11.12
CA GLU A 882 6.87 -5.58 12.51
C GLU A 882 5.83 -6.30 13.36
N GLN A 883 4.56 -5.91 13.25
CA GLN A 883 3.46 -6.60 13.91
C GLN A 883 3.36 -8.05 13.45
N THR A 884 3.54 -8.30 12.14
CA THR A 884 3.51 -9.67 11.59
C THR A 884 4.61 -10.54 12.18
N VAL A 885 5.84 -10.04 12.21
CA VAL A 885 6.97 -10.75 12.83
C VAL A 885 6.73 -10.91 14.32
N HIS A 886 6.20 -9.90 15.02
CA HIS A 886 5.88 -9.98 16.44
C HIS A 886 4.88 -11.11 16.74
N ILE A 887 3.79 -11.20 15.97
CA ILE A 887 2.81 -12.28 16.09
C ILE A 887 3.48 -13.63 15.83
N LEU A 888 4.20 -13.79 14.72
CA LEU A 888 4.89 -15.04 14.39
C LEU A 888 5.92 -15.43 15.46
N TRP A 889 6.62 -14.44 16.03
CA TRP A 889 7.61 -14.64 17.08
C TRP A 889 6.96 -15.13 18.38
N GLN A 890 5.81 -14.58 18.78
CA GLN A 890 5.06 -15.05 19.96
C GLN A 890 4.72 -16.55 19.86
N TYR A 891 4.32 -17.02 18.67
CA TYR A 891 4.01 -18.43 18.46
C TYR A 891 5.24 -19.33 18.36
N TYR A 892 6.32 -18.85 17.73
CA TYR A 892 7.61 -19.56 17.74
C TYR A 892 8.10 -19.78 19.19
N LEU A 893 7.86 -18.81 20.08
CA LEU A 893 8.20 -18.90 21.51
C LEU A 893 7.33 -19.90 22.31
N LEU A 894 6.18 -20.36 21.81
CA LEU A 894 5.27 -21.27 22.52
C LEU A 894 5.51 -22.76 22.22
N GLN A 895 6.22 -23.11 21.15
CA GLN A 895 6.33 -24.49 20.64
C GLN A 895 7.08 -25.51 21.53
N GLU A 896 7.73 -25.11 22.63
CA GLU A 896 8.49 -26.03 23.51
C GLU A 896 7.96 -26.16 24.94
N GLN A 897 6.79 -25.60 25.29
CA GLN A 897 6.23 -25.77 26.64
C GLN A 897 5.46 -27.09 26.86
N ASP A 898 5.23 -27.89 25.82
CA ASP A 898 4.45 -29.14 25.86
C ASP A 898 5.27 -30.42 25.57
N TYR A 899 6.57 -30.43 25.89
CA TYR A 899 7.40 -31.67 25.84
C TYR A 899 8.06 -32.01 27.17
#